data_AF-A0A7S5DIS7-F1
#
_entry.id   AF-A0A7S5DIS7-F1
#
_cell.length_a   1.000
_cell.length_b   1.000
_cell.length_c   1.000
_cell.angle_alpha   90.00
_cell.angle_beta   90.00
_cell.angle_gamma   90.00
#
_symmetry.space_group_name_H-M   'P 1'
#
loop_
_entity.id
_entity.type
_entity.pdbx_description
1 polymer ?
#
loop_
_entity_poly.entity_id
_entity_poly.type
_entity_poly.pdbx_seq_one_letter_code
_entity_poly.pdbx_strand_id
1 'polypeptide(L)'
;MGSLGEDMADKPDDSTDIPLQGKTLENCTATENTYMMQPQGVSVKGDVSVDEEERETWAKKIDFLLSVVGFAVDLANVWRFPYLCYKNGGGAFLIPYLLMLILGGIPLFYMELALGQFNRTGAITCWGRICPLFKGIGWAVVLIAFYTDFFYNVVIAWCLHFFIASFTWELPWVHCNNKWNTPLCDDGSERRNLNLSTNITDPLWANSSEFTEYSILTDTTTTYSINITGNSSDLRRRSPAHEYFERGFLELHESGGLFAVGELKWQLVLCLLGVYVICYFSLWKGIHTSGKVVWFTALFPYAVLFILMVRGATLPGAAEGIKYYLNPNFTRLASPEVWVDAATQVFFSLGPGFGVLLAFASYNPITNNVYRDALITSTINCLTSFFSGFVIFMILGYMSVRSNQPIDKVATDGPGLVFVVYPEAIATLPWSSFWAVIFFLMLLTLGLDSSFGGSEAILTAVGDEFPILKKHRELFVGGLFTLYFFVGLASCAKGGAYVVTLFDKFAAGYSILFAVFFETLAVSWAYGVDRFSEDICVMVGHRPGPYWWIVWKYIAPVFLLFIMIFGLIGHKPLTYDTYVYPWPASLIGWGIALSSILCIPGFAIYRIIRREGTLTERLQYLLTPQNNRDKRRAEALNMISINGGNVGEPV
;
A
#
# COMPACT_ATOMS: atom_id res chain seq x y z
N MET A 1 -73.15 -34.28 -19.67
CA MET A 1 -73.75 -33.40 -20.70
C MET A 1 -72.94 -32.12 -20.68
N GLY A 2 -72.26 -31.65 -21.71
CA GLY A 2 -72.08 -32.07 -23.09
C GLY A 2 -70.98 -31.18 -23.68
N SER A 3 -70.27 -31.74 -24.64
CA SER A 3 -69.22 -31.15 -25.48
C SER A 3 -69.67 -29.90 -26.27
N LEU A 4 -68.68 -29.08 -26.66
CA LEU A 4 -68.42 -28.39 -27.96
C LEU A 4 -67.43 -27.24 -27.66
N GLY A 5 -66.33 -26.95 -28.34
CA GLY A 5 -65.77 -27.31 -29.65
C GLY A 5 -64.98 -26.07 -30.14
N GLU A 6 -63.68 -26.27 -30.43
CA GLU A 6 -62.72 -25.49 -31.26
C GLU A 6 -62.84 -23.95 -31.43
N ASP A 7 -61.74 -23.22 -31.21
CA ASP A 7 -60.94 -22.68 -32.33
C ASP A 7 -59.64 -21.98 -31.90
N MET A 8 -58.64 -22.15 -32.76
CA MET A 8 -57.28 -21.61 -32.71
C MET A 8 -57.22 -20.08 -32.80
N ALA A 9 -56.31 -19.46 -32.06
CA ALA A 9 -55.72 -18.17 -32.42
C ALA A 9 -54.30 -18.04 -31.84
N ASP A 10 -53.32 -17.99 -32.76
CA ASP A 10 -51.91 -17.69 -32.55
C ASP A 10 -51.69 -16.46 -31.65
N LYS A 11 -50.74 -16.59 -30.71
CA LYS A 11 -50.00 -15.46 -30.13
C LYS A 11 -48.52 -15.64 -30.46
N PRO A 12 -47.82 -14.58 -30.92
CA PRO A 12 -46.45 -14.68 -31.37
C PRO A 12 -45.52 -14.86 -30.16
N ASP A 13 -44.60 -15.81 -30.32
CA ASP A 13 -43.46 -16.05 -29.46
C ASP A 13 -42.48 -14.88 -29.62
N ASP A 14 -42.38 -14.01 -28.62
CA ASP A 14 -41.37 -12.95 -28.57
C ASP A 14 -40.13 -13.51 -27.86
N SER A 15 -39.48 -14.47 -28.52
CA SER A 15 -38.20 -15.04 -28.13
C SER A 15 -37.12 -14.65 -29.15
N THR A 16 -36.76 -13.37 -29.19
CA THR A 16 -35.47 -12.96 -29.79
C THR A 16 -34.38 -12.97 -28.73
N ASP A 17 -34.05 -14.16 -28.23
CA ASP A 17 -32.72 -14.42 -27.69
C ASP A 17 -31.75 -14.46 -28.86
N ILE A 18 -31.05 -13.35 -29.08
CA ILE A 18 -29.96 -13.27 -30.04
C ILE A 18 -28.80 -14.12 -29.50
N PRO A 19 -28.38 -15.21 -30.19
CA PRO A 19 -27.26 -16.00 -29.73
C PRO A 19 -25.95 -15.26 -30.04
N LEU A 20 -25.41 -14.56 -29.04
CA LEU A 20 -24.07 -13.94 -29.11
C LEU A 20 -22.93 -14.93 -28.79
N GLN A 21 -23.17 -16.25 -28.96
CA GLN A 21 -22.22 -17.30 -28.57
C GLN A 21 -21.39 -17.90 -29.73
N GLY A 22 -21.43 -17.31 -30.93
CA GLY A 22 -20.74 -17.86 -32.10
C GLY A 22 -19.53 -17.08 -32.65
N LYS A 23 -19.33 -15.80 -32.27
CA LYS A 23 -18.38 -14.91 -32.97
C LYS A 23 -17.16 -14.42 -32.18
N THR A 24 -17.08 -14.69 -30.88
CA THR A 24 -15.95 -14.24 -30.04
C THR A 24 -14.87 -15.30 -29.85
N LEU A 25 -15.15 -16.59 -30.12
CA LEU A 25 -14.15 -17.66 -29.95
C LEU A 25 -13.19 -17.83 -31.13
N GLU A 26 -13.49 -17.28 -32.32
CA GLU A 26 -12.63 -17.44 -33.52
C GLU A 26 -11.23 -16.83 -33.36
N ASN A 27 -11.05 -15.84 -32.48
CA ASN A 27 -9.74 -15.25 -32.18
C ASN A 27 -8.95 -15.98 -31.08
N CYS A 28 -9.57 -16.96 -30.42
CA CYS A 28 -8.92 -17.82 -29.41
C CYS A 28 -8.77 -19.23 -29.98
N THR A 29 -8.10 -19.43 -31.13
CA THR A 29 -7.74 -20.77 -31.58
C THR A 29 -6.70 -21.36 -30.64
N ALA A 30 -7.17 -22.11 -29.64
CA ALA A 30 -6.39 -23.17 -29.04
C ALA A 30 -6.17 -24.25 -30.11
N THR A 31 -4.97 -24.81 -30.16
CA THR A 31 -4.74 -26.16 -30.69
C THR A 31 -5.85 -27.09 -30.18
N GLU A 32 -6.49 -27.81 -31.09
CA GLU A 32 -7.76 -28.56 -30.99
C GLU A 32 -7.98 -29.57 -29.83
N ASN A 33 -7.20 -29.56 -28.76
CA ASN A 33 -7.35 -30.48 -27.63
C ASN A 33 -7.61 -29.81 -26.27
N THR A 34 -8.04 -28.55 -26.23
CA THR A 34 -8.33 -27.89 -24.95
C THR A 34 -9.62 -27.08 -25.05
N TYR A 35 -10.56 -27.39 -24.15
CA TYR A 35 -11.82 -26.66 -23.89
C TYR A 35 -13.02 -27.00 -24.78
N MET A 36 -13.57 -28.21 -24.63
CA MET A 36 -15.02 -28.42 -24.77
C MET A 36 -15.52 -29.27 -23.60
N MET A 37 -15.92 -28.61 -22.51
CA MET A 37 -16.90 -29.17 -21.59
C MET A 37 -18.28 -28.91 -22.19
N GLN A 38 -18.78 -29.83 -23.01
CA GLN A 38 -20.21 -30.10 -23.07
C GLN A 38 -20.45 -31.35 -22.22
N PRO A 39 -21.47 -31.38 -21.34
CA PRO A 39 -21.85 -32.61 -20.67
C PRO A 39 -22.54 -33.50 -21.70
N GLN A 40 -21.76 -34.33 -22.41
CA GLN A 40 -22.36 -35.48 -23.08
C GLN A 40 -22.75 -36.48 -21.99
N GLY A 41 -24.07 -36.66 -21.86
CA GLY A 41 -24.66 -37.56 -20.87
C GLY A 41 -24.10 -38.97 -20.97
N VAL A 42 -23.34 -39.37 -19.95
CA VAL A 42 -23.04 -40.76 -19.64
C VAL A 42 -23.27 -40.93 -18.14
N SER A 43 -24.31 -41.67 -17.78
CA SER A 43 -24.63 -41.97 -16.39
C SER A 43 -23.62 -42.95 -15.80
N VAL A 44 -22.65 -42.46 -15.04
CA VAL A 44 -21.86 -43.29 -14.13
C VAL A 44 -22.44 -43.07 -12.73
N LYS A 45 -23.19 -44.06 -12.23
CA LYS A 45 -23.59 -44.11 -10.82
C LYS A 45 -22.35 -44.43 -9.99
N GLY A 46 -21.83 -43.43 -9.29
CA GLY A 46 -20.77 -43.56 -8.30
C GLY A 46 -20.65 -42.24 -7.56
N ASP A 47 -21.28 -42.16 -6.39
CA ASP A 47 -21.23 -41.00 -5.49
C ASP A 47 -19.80 -40.74 -5.02
N VAL A 48 -19.12 -39.80 -5.67
CA VAL A 48 -18.05 -39.00 -5.08
C VAL A 48 -18.35 -37.55 -5.43
N SER A 49 -19.24 -36.94 -4.66
CA SER A 49 -19.39 -35.48 -4.64
C SER A 49 -18.13 -34.89 -4.02
N VAL A 50 -17.19 -34.49 -4.87
CA VAL A 50 -16.24 -33.44 -4.47
C VAL A 50 -17.08 -32.18 -4.39
N ASP A 51 -17.46 -31.79 -3.17
CA ASP A 51 -18.02 -30.48 -2.91
C ASP A 51 -16.96 -29.44 -3.33
N GLU A 52 -17.00 -28.99 -4.60
CA GLU A 52 -16.34 -27.76 -4.99
C GLU A 52 -17.10 -26.64 -4.27
N GLU A 53 -16.67 -26.30 -3.05
CA GLU A 53 -17.17 -25.13 -2.33
C GLU A 53 -17.08 -23.91 -3.26
N GLU A 54 -18.24 -23.40 -3.69
CA GLU A 54 -18.32 -22.18 -4.48
C GLU A 54 -17.61 -21.05 -3.71
N ARG A 55 -16.49 -20.57 -4.26
CA ARG A 55 -15.75 -19.43 -3.69
C ARG A 55 -16.68 -18.21 -3.69
N GLU A 56 -16.76 -17.54 -2.55
CA GLU A 56 -17.50 -16.29 -2.38
C GLU A 56 -17.15 -15.28 -3.48
N THR A 57 -18.12 -14.44 -3.85
CA THR A 57 -17.92 -13.40 -4.87
C THR A 57 -18.39 -12.05 -4.38
N TRP A 58 -17.85 -10.99 -4.97
CA TRP A 58 -18.27 -9.62 -4.69
C TRP A 58 -19.76 -9.45 -4.98
N ALA A 59 -20.48 -8.76 -4.08
CA ALA A 59 -21.91 -8.53 -4.25
C ALA A 59 -22.22 -7.70 -5.50
N LYS A 60 -21.36 -6.71 -5.80
CA LYS A 60 -21.40 -5.94 -7.05
C LYS A 60 -19.99 -5.72 -7.58
N LYS A 61 -19.86 -5.57 -8.90
CA LYS A 61 -18.59 -5.23 -9.56
C LYS A 61 -17.96 -3.93 -9.04
N ILE A 62 -18.79 -2.94 -8.68
CA ILE A 62 -18.30 -1.69 -8.13
C ILE A 62 -17.67 -1.85 -6.74
N ASP A 63 -18.10 -2.84 -5.95
CA ASP A 63 -17.51 -3.11 -4.63
C ASP A 63 -16.05 -3.54 -4.82
N PHE A 64 -15.77 -4.44 -5.78
CA PHE A 64 -14.42 -4.81 -6.18
C PHE A 64 -13.60 -3.60 -6.65
N LEU A 65 -14.15 -2.79 -7.57
CA LEU A 65 -13.43 -1.62 -8.09
C LEU A 65 -13.09 -0.62 -7.00
N LEU A 66 -14.03 -0.33 -6.09
CA LEU A 66 -13.80 0.57 -4.95
C LEU A 66 -12.80 -0.02 -3.96
N SER A 67 -12.83 -1.32 -3.69
CA SER A 67 -11.82 -1.98 -2.84
C SER A 67 -10.41 -1.88 -3.44
N VAL A 68 -10.27 -2.08 -4.76
CA VAL A 68 -8.97 -1.95 -5.43
C VAL A 68 -8.51 -0.48 -5.49
N VAL A 69 -9.42 0.46 -5.74
CA VAL A 69 -9.11 1.91 -5.71
C VAL A 69 -8.73 2.35 -4.30
N GLY A 70 -9.47 1.95 -3.27
CA GLY A 70 -9.19 2.29 -1.88
C GLY A 70 -7.87 1.68 -1.40
N PHE A 71 -7.51 0.48 -1.87
CA PHE A 71 -6.19 -0.09 -1.58
C PHE A 71 -5.05 0.72 -2.23
N ALA A 72 -5.19 1.04 -3.52
CA ALA A 72 -4.15 1.74 -4.29
C ALA A 72 -4.03 3.23 -3.95
N VAL A 73 -5.12 3.86 -3.50
CA VAL A 73 -5.16 5.28 -3.14
C VAL A 73 -5.05 5.43 -1.63
N ASP A 74 -3.86 5.82 -1.18
CA ASP A 74 -3.47 5.85 0.21
C ASP A 74 -2.79 7.18 0.61
N LEU A 75 -2.18 7.22 1.80
CA LEU A 75 -1.42 8.38 2.26
C LEU A 75 -0.26 8.75 1.31
N ALA A 76 0.37 7.80 0.62
CA ALA A 76 1.48 8.04 -0.31
C ALA A 76 1.07 8.90 -1.51
N ASN A 77 -0.18 8.81 -1.96
CA ASN A 77 -0.71 9.69 -2.99
C ASN A 77 -0.76 11.15 -2.54
N VAL A 78 -0.97 11.40 -1.24
CA VAL A 78 -1.11 12.74 -0.68
C VAL A 78 0.24 13.32 -0.25
N TRP A 79 1.08 12.55 0.46
CA TRP A 79 2.28 13.13 1.07
C TRP A 79 3.58 12.93 0.29
N ARG A 80 3.64 11.96 -0.64
CA ARG A 80 4.91 11.51 -1.25
C ARG A 80 4.97 11.88 -2.71
N PHE A 81 3.93 11.54 -3.49
CA PHE A 81 3.91 11.88 -4.91
C PHE A 81 4.07 13.39 -5.17
N PRO A 82 3.36 14.29 -4.47
CA PRO A 82 3.52 15.73 -4.67
C PRO A 82 4.95 16.19 -4.35
N TYR A 83 5.50 15.72 -3.23
CA TYR A 83 6.88 16.01 -2.83
C TYR A 83 7.90 15.55 -3.87
N LEU A 84 7.75 14.33 -4.41
CA LEU A 84 8.63 13.79 -5.45
C LEU A 84 8.55 14.60 -6.74
N CYS A 85 7.37 15.05 -7.16
CA CYS A 85 7.24 15.94 -8.31
C CYS A 85 8.08 17.21 -8.11
N TYR A 86 7.91 17.88 -6.97
CA TYR A 86 8.67 19.08 -6.65
C TYR A 86 10.19 18.83 -6.60
N LYS A 87 10.64 17.83 -5.83
CA LYS A 87 12.06 17.48 -5.66
C LYS A 87 12.74 17.14 -7.00
N ASN A 88 12.03 16.46 -7.89
CA ASN A 88 12.58 15.87 -9.10
C ASN A 88 12.31 16.67 -10.39
N GLY A 89 12.07 17.98 -10.25
CA GLY A 89 12.01 18.90 -11.39
C GLY A 89 10.59 19.27 -11.85
N GLY A 90 9.64 19.28 -10.92
CA GLY A 90 8.25 19.70 -11.14
C GLY A 90 7.56 18.85 -12.20
N GLY A 91 6.94 19.50 -13.18
CA GLY A 91 6.23 18.82 -14.27
C GLY A 91 7.12 17.93 -15.14
N ALA A 92 8.45 18.14 -15.15
CA ALA A 92 9.37 17.25 -15.88
C ALA A 92 9.38 15.82 -15.30
N PHE A 93 9.14 15.67 -13.99
CA PHE A 93 9.06 14.36 -13.31
C PHE A 93 7.91 13.48 -13.82
N LEU A 94 6.87 14.06 -14.42
CA LEU A 94 5.76 13.30 -14.99
C LEU A 94 6.22 12.42 -16.16
N ILE A 95 7.30 12.78 -16.87
CA ILE A 95 7.86 11.97 -17.95
C ILE A 95 8.38 10.63 -17.44
N PRO A 96 9.38 10.58 -16.52
CA PRO A 96 9.83 9.32 -15.96
C PRO A 96 8.69 8.60 -15.24
N TYR A 97 7.84 9.30 -14.47
CA TYR A 97 6.71 8.68 -13.77
C TYR A 97 5.76 7.94 -14.74
N LEU A 98 5.29 8.58 -15.81
CA LEU A 98 4.40 7.95 -16.79
C LEU A 98 5.09 6.82 -17.57
N LEU A 99 6.38 6.95 -17.87
CA LEU A 99 7.15 5.88 -18.50
C LEU A 99 7.26 4.66 -17.57
N MET A 100 7.59 4.86 -16.29
CA MET A 100 7.68 3.77 -15.32
C MET A 100 6.30 3.13 -15.09
N LEU A 101 5.23 3.93 -15.13
CA LEU A 101 3.84 3.49 -15.02
C LEU A 101 3.45 2.56 -16.18
N ILE A 102 3.72 2.98 -17.42
CA ILE A 102 3.37 2.21 -18.61
C ILE A 102 4.30 1.00 -18.76
N LEU A 103 5.60 1.11 -18.48
CA LEU A 103 6.55 0.02 -18.72
C LEU A 103 6.66 -0.99 -17.58
N GLY A 104 6.23 -0.64 -16.37
CA GLY A 104 6.34 -1.50 -15.18
C GLY A 104 5.05 -1.58 -14.38
N GLY A 105 4.53 -0.44 -13.92
CA GLY A 105 3.40 -0.37 -12.98
C GLY A 105 2.14 -1.08 -13.46
N ILE A 106 1.50 -0.56 -14.52
CA ILE A 106 0.25 -1.10 -15.06
C ILE A 106 0.42 -2.55 -15.53
N PRO A 107 1.49 -2.94 -16.25
CA PRO A 107 1.74 -4.33 -16.61
C PRO A 107 1.74 -5.29 -15.42
N LEU A 108 2.44 -4.96 -14.34
CA LEU A 108 2.54 -5.87 -13.19
C LEU A 108 1.24 -5.88 -12.38
N PHE A 109 0.59 -4.72 -12.27
CA PHE A 109 -0.74 -4.61 -11.68
C PHE A 109 -1.78 -5.45 -12.42
N TYR A 110 -1.79 -5.38 -13.76
CA TYR A 110 -2.68 -6.19 -14.60
C TYR A 110 -2.35 -7.69 -14.49
N MET A 111 -1.07 -8.04 -14.49
CA MET A 111 -0.62 -9.43 -14.33
C MET A 111 -1.16 -10.04 -13.04
N GLU A 112 -1.01 -9.35 -11.91
CA GLU A 112 -1.44 -9.87 -10.60
C GLU A 112 -2.97 -10.01 -10.50
N LEU A 113 -3.73 -9.02 -11.00
CA LEU A 113 -5.19 -9.11 -11.06
C LEU A 113 -5.68 -10.27 -11.94
N ALA A 114 -5.11 -10.43 -13.14
CA ALA A 114 -5.46 -11.53 -14.04
C ALA A 114 -5.10 -12.89 -13.41
N LEU A 115 -3.95 -12.98 -12.76
CA LEU A 115 -3.49 -14.18 -12.07
C LEU A 115 -4.43 -14.59 -10.94
N GLY A 116 -4.85 -13.63 -10.12
CA GLY A 116 -5.80 -13.84 -9.02
C GLY A 116 -7.15 -14.33 -9.53
N GLN A 117 -7.72 -13.65 -10.53
CA GLN A 117 -9.03 -13.99 -11.09
C GLN A 117 -9.05 -15.39 -11.73
N PHE A 118 -7.98 -15.75 -12.46
CA PHE A 118 -7.90 -17.06 -13.11
C PHE A 118 -7.76 -18.20 -12.11
N ASN A 119 -6.86 -18.07 -11.13
CA ASN A 119 -6.54 -19.16 -10.22
C ASN A 119 -7.54 -19.31 -9.06
N ARG A 120 -8.32 -18.26 -8.76
CA ARG A 120 -9.37 -18.23 -7.71
C ARG A 120 -8.85 -18.69 -6.34
N THR A 121 -7.64 -18.30 -6.00
CA THR A 121 -6.99 -18.60 -4.71
C THR A 121 -6.11 -17.45 -4.26
N GLY A 122 -5.87 -17.34 -2.95
CA GLY A 122 -4.90 -16.41 -2.38
C GLY A 122 -3.46 -16.73 -2.74
N ALA A 123 -2.55 -15.81 -2.39
CA ALA A 123 -1.18 -15.78 -2.94
C ALA A 123 -0.38 -17.08 -2.74
N ILE A 124 -0.40 -17.67 -1.54
CA ILE A 124 0.39 -18.89 -1.22
C ILE A 124 -0.04 -20.07 -2.09
N THR A 125 -1.35 -20.34 -2.15
CA THR A 125 -1.91 -21.44 -2.93
C THR A 125 -1.78 -21.18 -4.43
N CYS A 126 -1.98 -19.93 -4.87
CA CYS A 126 -1.84 -19.51 -6.26
C CYS A 126 -0.43 -19.80 -6.81
N TRP A 127 0.62 -19.32 -6.15
CA TRP A 127 2.00 -19.59 -6.56
C TRP A 127 2.35 -21.08 -6.47
N GLY A 128 1.76 -21.80 -5.51
CA GLY A 128 1.87 -23.25 -5.41
C GLY A 128 1.24 -24.01 -6.60
N ARG A 129 0.18 -23.49 -7.21
CA ARG A 129 -0.48 -24.08 -8.39
C ARG A 129 0.23 -23.75 -9.70
N ILE A 130 0.70 -22.52 -9.83
CA ILE A 130 1.39 -22.01 -11.03
C ILE A 130 2.78 -22.63 -11.17
N CYS A 131 3.63 -22.44 -10.16
CA CYS A 131 4.99 -22.94 -10.15
C CYS A 131 5.36 -23.44 -8.74
N PRO A 132 5.15 -24.73 -8.45
CA PRO A 132 5.45 -25.35 -7.17
C PRO A 132 6.87 -25.12 -6.61
N LEU A 133 7.85 -24.83 -7.47
CA LEU A 133 9.20 -24.41 -7.10
C LEU A 133 9.20 -23.04 -6.41
N PHE A 134 8.43 -22.10 -6.97
CA PHE A 134 8.34 -20.71 -6.52
C PHE A 134 7.18 -20.46 -5.54
N LYS A 135 6.65 -21.51 -4.89
CA LYS A 135 5.64 -21.33 -3.82
C LYS A 135 6.11 -20.38 -2.71
N GLY A 136 7.42 -20.25 -2.50
CA GLY A 136 8.01 -19.31 -1.55
C GLY A 136 7.70 -17.84 -1.83
N ILE A 137 7.35 -17.48 -3.07
CA ILE A 137 6.89 -16.12 -3.43
C ILE A 137 5.65 -15.76 -2.61
N GLY A 138 4.63 -16.63 -2.58
CA GLY A 138 3.41 -16.36 -1.84
C GLY A 138 3.65 -16.17 -0.34
N TRP A 139 4.60 -16.92 0.25
CA TRP A 139 5.00 -16.72 1.65
C TRP A 139 5.76 -15.41 1.87
N ALA A 140 6.65 -15.04 0.96
CA ALA A 140 7.38 -13.77 1.02
C ALA A 140 6.42 -12.58 0.99
N VAL A 141 5.48 -12.59 0.05
CA VAL A 141 4.48 -11.53 -0.15
C VAL A 141 3.55 -11.41 1.06
N VAL A 142 3.05 -12.52 1.60
CA VAL A 142 2.24 -12.52 2.83
C VAL A 142 3.02 -11.97 4.02
N LEU A 143 4.30 -12.30 4.14
CA LEU A 143 5.15 -11.81 5.22
C LEU A 143 5.44 -10.30 5.09
N ILE A 144 5.61 -9.80 3.87
CA ILE A 144 5.77 -8.36 3.60
C ILE A 144 4.50 -7.60 4.00
N ALA A 145 3.31 -8.08 3.62
CA ALA A 145 2.04 -7.49 4.05
C ALA A 145 1.91 -7.52 5.58
N PHE A 146 2.29 -8.64 6.21
CA PHE A 146 2.26 -8.82 7.66
C PHE A 146 3.13 -7.82 8.41
N TYR A 147 4.35 -7.55 7.93
CA TYR A 147 5.20 -6.50 8.52
C TYR A 147 4.70 -5.09 8.26
N THR A 148 4.03 -4.87 7.13
CA THR A 148 3.49 -3.55 6.79
C THR A 148 2.38 -3.15 7.76
N ASP A 149 1.50 -4.09 8.11
CA ASP A 149 0.42 -3.84 9.07
C ASP A 149 0.92 -3.50 10.49
N PHE A 150 2.15 -3.88 10.88
CA PHE A 150 2.72 -3.54 12.19
C PHE A 150 2.98 -2.05 12.41
N PHE A 151 3.30 -1.31 11.34
CA PHE A 151 3.61 0.12 11.46
C PHE A 151 2.57 1.01 10.77
N TYR A 152 1.97 0.53 9.68
CA TYR A 152 1.01 1.31 8.91
C TYR A 152 -0.23 1.67 9.74
N ASN A 153 -0.77 0.71 10.51
CA ASN A 153 -1.90 0.95 11.41
C ASN A 153 -1.59 1.96 12.54
N VAL A 154 -0.31 2.15 12.89
CA VAL A 154 0.11 3.16 13.87
C VAL A 154 0.00 4.56 13.27
N VAL A 155 0.32 4.73 11.99
CA VAL A 155 0.09 6.00 11.27
C VAL A 155 -1.41 6.30 11.19
N ILE A 156 -2.25 5.30 10.96
CA ILE A 156 -3.72 5.45 11.00
C ILE A 156 -4.17 5.87 12.42
N ALA A 157 -3.56 5.31 13.46
CA ALA A 157 -3.83 5.71 14.84
C ALA A 157 -3.41 7.16 15.13
N TRP A 158 -2.33 7.65 14.49
CA TRP A 158 -1.97 9.07 14.54
C TRP A 158 -3.05 9.94 13.88
N CYS A 159 -3.58 9.52 12.72
CA CYS A 159 -4.71 10.21 12.07
C CYS A 159 -5.94 10.25 12.99
N LEU A 160 -6.27 9.13 13.64
CA LEU A 160 -7.39 9.06 14.58
C LEU A 160 -7.18 9.98 15.80
N HIS A 161 -5.96 10.04 16.33
CA HIS A 161 -5.63 10.93 17.43
C HIS A 161 -5.84 12.40 17.04
N PHE A 162 -5.29 12.83 15.90
CA PHE A 162 -5.45 14.19 15.42
C PHE A 162 -6.90 14.52 15.05
N PHE A 163 -7.65 13.55 14.52
CA PHE A 163 -9.09 13.69 14.29
C PHE A 163 -9.83 13.97 15.60
N ILE A 164 -9.59 13.20 16.65
CA ILE A 164 -10.19 13.41 17.98
C ILE A 164 -9.74 14.75 18.58
N ALA A 165 -8.45 15.08 18.48
CA ALA A 165 -7.88 16.33 18.97
C ALA A 165 -8.41 17.58 18.23
N SER A 166 -9.03 17.41 17.06
CA SER A 166 -9.63 18.50 16.28
C SER A 166 -11.02 18.92 16.76
N PHE A 167 -11.66 18.16 17.66
CA PHE A 167 -12.98 18.49 18.24
C PHE A 167 -12.88 19.51 19.38
N THR A 168 -12.32 20.66 19.07
CA THR A 168 -12.13 21.81 19.95
C THR A 168 -12.39 23.10 19.17
N TRP A 169 -12.74 24.19 19.85
CA TRP A 169 -12.86 25.50 19.22
C TRP A 169 -11.52 26.10 18.82
N GLU A 170 -10.47 25.77 19.57
CA GLU A 170 -9.11 26.24 19.36
C GLU A 170 -8.18 25.03 19.27
N LEU A 171 -7.55 24.85 18.11
CA LEU A 171 -6.71 23.69 17.83
C LEU A 171 -5.42 23.76 18.68
N PRO A 172 -4.93 22.61 19.20
CA PRO A 172 -3.81 22.61 20.15
C PRO A 172 -2.47 22.99 19.52
N TRP A 173 -2.36 23.00 18.20
CA TRP A 173 -1.17 23.38 17.43
C TRP A 173 -1.18 24.83 16.91
N VAL A 174 -2.06 25.70 17.42
CA VAL A 174 -2.16 27.11 16.96
C VAL A 174 -1.12 28.01 17.63
N HIS A 175 -0.91 27.85 18.95
CA HIS A 175 -0.13 28.79 19.77
C HIS A 175 1.07 28.16 20.45
N CYS A 176 2.02 29.00 20.84
CA CYS A 176 3.21 28.60 21.60
C CYS A 176 3.03 28.65 23.14
N ASN A 177 1.80 28.79 23.65
CA ASN A 177 1.50 28.94 25.09
C ASN A 177 1.06 27.63 25.75
N ASN A 178 1.55 26.48 25.29
CA ASN A 178 1.22 25.19 25.85
C ASN A 178 2.37 24.63 26.70
N LYS A 179 2.05 23.65 27.55
CA LYS A 179 3.01 23.00 28.47
C LYS A 179 4.18 22.31 27.76
N TRP A 180 3.97 21.84 26.52
CA TRP A 180 5.00 21.17 25.73
C TRP A 180 5.92 22.13 24.98
N ASN A 181 5.56 23.42 24.90
CA ASN A 181 6.29 24.38 24.09
C ASN A 181 7.63 24.79 24.70
N THR A 182 8.61 25.07 23.84
CA THR A 182 9.91 25.60 24.26
C THR A 182 10.00 27.12 24.04
N PRO A 183 11.02 27.79 24.62
CA PRO A 183 11.31 29.18 24.30
C PRO A 183 11.65 29.45 22.83
N LEU A 184 11.95 28.40 22.04
CA LEU A 184 12.26 28.48 20.60
C LEU A 184 11.01 28.40 19.71
N CYS A 185 9.82 28.22 20.31
CA CYS A 185 8.55 28.20 19.58
C CYS A 185 8.18 29.59 19.06
N ASP A 186 7.86 29.67 17.76
CA ASP A 186 7.44 30.89 17.07
C ASP A 186 6.08 30.66 16.39
N ASP A 187 5.04 31.32 16.89
CA ASP A 187 3.67 31.32 16.33
C ASP A 187 3.38 32.58 15.50
N GLY A 188 4.39 33.43 15.26
CA GLY A 188 4.24 34.68 14.53
C GLY A 188 3.47 35.77 15.26
N SER A 189 3.05 35.53 16.52
CA SER A 189 2.64 36.62 17.41
C SER A 189 3.90 37.43 17.76
N GLU A 190 3.83 38.74 17.53
CA GLU A 190 4.91 39.74 17.57
C GLU A 190 6.19 39.39 18.35
N ARG A 191 7.35 39.72 17.75
CA ARG A 191 8.71 39.74 18.35
C ARG A 191 8.67 39.59 19.86
N ARG A 192 8.73 38.35 20.38
CA ARG A 192 9.28 38.13 21.70
C ARG A 192 10.69 38.69 21.64
N ASN A 193 10.87 39.92 22.11
CA ASN A 193 12.16 40.47 22.44
C ASN A 193 12.69 39.52 23.50
N LEU A 194 13.40 38.48 23.07
CA LEU A 194 14.21 37.64 23.93
C LEU A 194 15.32 38.55 24.43
N ASN A 195 15.01 39.34 25.46
CA ASN A 195 16.02 39.97 26.29
C ASN A 195 16.62 38.84 27.11
N LEU A 196 17.58 38.13 26.52
CA LEU A 196 18.36 37.11 27.19
C LEU A 196 19.30 37.83 28.18
N SER A 197 18.79 38.20 29.34
CA SER A 197 19.60 38.79 30.42
C SER A 197 20.23 37.66 31.24
N THR A 198 21.52 37.41 31.02
CA THR A 198 22.34 36.56 31.89
C THR A 198 22.94 37.42 33.01
N ASN A 199 22.48 37.24 34.24
CA ASN A 199 23.19 37.76 35.41
C ASN A 199 24.37 36.82 35.70
N ILE A 200 25.56 37.16 35.20
CA ILE A 200 26.81 36.54 35.64
C ILE A 200 27.28 37.27 36.89
N THR A 201 26.87 36.77 38.06
CA THR A 201 27.57 37.07 39.32
C THR A 201 28.38 35.84 39.70
N ASP A 202 29.56 35.70 39.09
CA ASP A 202 30.81 35.19 39.71
C ASP A 202 31.83 34.78 38.63
N PRO A 203 33.07 35.30 38.64
CA PRO A 203 34.06 35.04 37.60
C PRO A 203 34.83 33.71 37.78
N LEU A 204 34.25 32.68 38.40
CA LEU A 204 35.02 31.52 38.90
C LEU A 204 34.72 30.16 38.26
N TRP A 205 33.95 30.08 37.16
CA TRP A 205 33.63 28.78 36.54
C TRP A 205 33.63 28.84 35.00
N ALA A 206 34.74 29.31 34.42
CA ALA A 206 34.96 29.28 32.97
C ALA A 206 35.19 27.87 32.38
N ASN A 207 35.17 26.79 33.18
CA ASN A 207 35.67 25.47 32.75
C ASN A 207 34.74 24.27 33.09
N SER A 208 33.42 24.43 33.07
CA SER A 208 32.51 23.26 33.16
C SER A 208 31.48 23.25 32.02
N SER A 209 31.56 22.20 31.20
CA SER A 209 30.66 21.86 30.10
C SER A 209 29.33 21.28 30.57
N GLU A 210 28.66 21.92 31.52
CA GLU A 210 27.37 21.46 32.03
C GLU A 210 26.31 22.56 32.00
N PHE A 211 25.19 22.15 31.39
CA PHE A 211 23.85 22.70 31.33
C PHE A 211 23.52 23.73 32.42
N THR A 212 23.13 24.95 32.05
CA THR A 212 22.59 25.94 32.99
C THR A 212 21.08 26.08 32.82
N GLU A 213 20.38 25.83 33.92
CA GLU A 213 18.94 25.99 34.11
C GLU A 213 18.53 27.47 33.98
N TYR A 214 17.42 27.75 33.29
CA TYR A 214 16.95 29.12 33.04
C TYR A 214 15.82 29.49 34.01
N SER A 215 16.01 30.50 34.85
CA SER A 215 14.95 31.11 35.66
C SER A 215 14.69 32.55 35.21
N ILE A 216 13.41 32.91 35.04
CA ILE A 216 12.98 34.21 34.55
C ILE A 216 12.68 35.10 35.76
N LEU A 217 13.44 36.19 35.92
CA LEU A 217 13.12 37.28 36.85
C LEU A 217 12.55 38.46 36.07
N THR A 218 11.35 38.89 36.46
CA THR A 218 10.70 40.11 35.96
C THR A 218 11.18 41.34 36.73
N ASP A 219 11.44 42.40 35.96
CA ASP A 219 11.46 43.84 36.29
C ASP A 219 12.78 44.64 36.32
N THR A 220 12.64 45.83 35.71
CA THR A 220 13.44 47.08 35.72
C THR A 220 14.64 47.27 34.77
N THR A 221 14.35 48.05 33.71
CA THR A 221 15.13 49.16 33.14
C THR A 221 16.66 49.15 33.25
N THR A 222 17.34 48.33 32.45
CA THR A 222 18.63 48.73 31.84
C THR A 222 18.88 47.92 30.56
N THR A 223 19.03 48.60 29.43
CA THR A 223 19.31 47.95 28.14
C THR A 223 20.82 47.79 27.97
N TYR A 224 21.34 46.57 28.12
CA TYR A 224 22.69 46.21 27.68
C TYR A 224 22.61 45.33 26.43
N SER A 225 23.27 45.74 25.36
CA SER A 225 23.42 44.94 24.14
C SER A 225 24.57 43.94 24.32
N ILE A 226 24.25 42.65 24.46
CA ILE A 226 25.25 41.58 24.44
C ILE A 226 25.45 41.14 22.99
N ASN A 227 26.66 41.31 22.47
CA ASN A 227 27.08 40.77 21.17
C ASN A 227 27.41 39.28 21.36
N ILE A 228 26.43 38.40 21.15
CA ILE A 228 26.66 36.95 21.14
C ILE A 228 27.36 36.59 19.83
N THR A 229 28.69 36.47 19.87
CA THR A 229 29.48 35.82 18.81
C THR A 229 29.39 34.29 18.97
N GLY A 230 28.18 33.77 18.82
CA GLY A 230 27.92 32.37 18.54
C GLY A 230 27.29 32.32 17.15
N ASN A 231 27.68 31.36 16.32
CA ASN A 231 27.16 31.23 14.96
C ASN A 231 25.62 31.22 15.03
N SER A 232 24.98 32.29 14.56
CA SER A 232 23.52 32.52 14.62
C SER A 232 22.72 31.55 13.75
N SER A 233 23.38 30.52 13.20
CA SER A 233 22.82 29.48 12.35
C SER A 233 22.15 28.32 13.11
N ASP A 234 22.38 28.17 14.43
CA ASP A 234 21.91 26.98 15.17
C ASP A 234 20.69 27.17 16.08
N LEU A 235 20.19 28.39 16.28
CA LEU A 235 18.90 28.63 16.96
C LEU A 235 17.75 28.53 15.95
N ARG A 236 17.43 27.31 15.50
CA ARG A 236 16.28 27.08 14.62
C ARG A 236 14.99 27.22 15.40
N ARG A 237 14.27 28.33 15.19
CA ARG A 237 12.89 28.49 15.65
C ARG A 237 12.01 27.39 15.06
N ARG A 238 11.10 26.86 15.86
CA ARG A 238 10.16 25.79 15.48
C ARG A 238 8.72 26.31 15.53
N SER A 239 7.87 25.82 14.63
CA SER A 239 6.46 26.19 14.61
C SER A 239 5.69 25.50 15.75
N PRO A 240 4.56 26.06 16.22
CA PRO A 240 3.74 25.43 17.25
C PRO A 240 3.22 24.05 16.83
N ALA A 241 2.96 23.84 15.55
CA ALA A 241 2.57 22.53 15.01
C ALA A 241 3.71 21.51 15.06
N HIS A 242 4.95 21.93 14.78
CA HIS A 242 6.10 21.05 14.88
C HIS A 242 6.34 20.61 16.33
N GLU A 243 6.32 21.55 17.28
CA GLU A 243 6.45 21.22 18.70
C GLU A 243 5.26 20.42 19.25
N TYR A 244 4.05 20.67 18.76
CA TYR A 244 2.90 19.84 19.10
C TYR A 244 3.13 18.40 18.64
N PHE A 245 3.55 18.16 17.39
CA PHE A 245 3.76 16.81 16.89
C PHE A 245 4.89 16.07 17.65
N GLU A 246 6.05 16.70 17.81
CA GLU A 246 7.23 16.07 18.41
C GLU A 246 7.15 15.98 19.93
N ARG A 247 6.71 17.05 20.62
CA ARG A 247 6.76 17.15 22.08
C ARG A 247 5.41 16.93 22.75
N GLY A 248 4.31 17.43 22.18
CA GLY A 248 2.97 17.23 22.74
C GLY A 248 2.39 15.85 22.43
N PHE A 249 2.46 15.44 21.16
CA PHE A 249 1.81 14.25 20.64
C PHE A 249 2.72 13.01 20.71
N LEU A 250 3.93 13.06 20.17
CA LEU A 250 4.85 11.91 20.22
C LEU A 250 5.63 11.82 21.54
N GLU A 251 5.97 12.97 22.15
CA GLU A 251 6.95 13.05 23.25
C GLU A 251 8.34 12.48 22.88
N LEU A 252 8.71 12.61 21.60
CA LEU A 252 9.93 12.03 21.03
C LEU A 252 11.21 12.53 21.70
N HIS A 253 11.19 13.79 22.17
CA HIS A 253 12.30 14.43 22.89
C HIS A 253 12.71 13.72 24.19
N GLU A 254 11.85 12.87 24.77
CA GLU A 254 12.18 12.08 25.95
C GLU A 254 12.86 10.74 25.61
N SER A 255 12.89 10.35 24.33
CA SER A 255 13.51 9.11 23.88
C SER A 255 14.99 9.31 23.55
N GLY A 256 15.82 8.38 24.04
CA GLY A 256 17.24 8.29 23.66
C GLY A 256 17.50 7.65 22.29
N GLY A 257 16.45 7.32 21.51
CA GLY A 257 16.55 6.63 20.23
C GLY A 257 15.86 5.25 20.21
N LEU A 258 16.13 4.46 19.17
CA LEU A 258 15.45 3.16 18.95
C LEU A 258 15.61 2.15 20.10
N PHE A 259 16.76 2.11 20.77
CA PHE A 259 16.99 1.18 21.88
C PHE A 259 16.51 1.71 23.24
N ALA A 260 16.02 2.95 23.28
CA ALA A 260 15.48 3.61 24.46
C ALA A 260 14.15 4.28 24.07
N VAL A 261 13.18 3.46 23.64
CA VAL A 261 11.86 3.92 23.17
C VAL A 261 11.02 4.58 24.26
N GLY A 262 11.34 4.37 25.54
CA GLY A 262 10.63 4.98 26.66
C GLY A 262 9.27 4.35 26.96
N GLU A 263 8.42 5.11 27.65
CA GLU A 263 7.12 4.65 28.14
C GLU A 263 6.04 4.62 27.06
N LEU A 264 5.00 3.80 27.28
CA LEU A 264 3.85 3.71 26.40
C LEU A 264 2.92 4.92 26.57
N LYS A 265 2.54 5.54 25.44
CA LYS A 265 1.53 6.60 25.45
C LYS A 265 0.12 6.01 25.37
N TRP A 266 -0.60 6.03 26.49
CA TRP A 266 -1.95 5.45 26.58
C TRP A 266 -2.94 6.04 25.59
N GLN A 267 -2.84 7.32 25.23
CA GLN A 267 -3.72 7.90 24.21
C GLN A 267 -3.50 7.26 22.84
N LEU A 268 -2.24 6.98 22.48
CA LEU A 268 -1.90 6.29 21.23
C LEU A 268 -2.33 4.82 21.27
N VAL A 269 -2.13 4.14 22.40
CA VAL A 269 -2.59 2.76 22.58
C VAL A 269 -4.10 2.64 22.38
N LEU A 270 -4.89 3.58 22.92
CA LEU A 270 -6.34 3.62 22.71
C LEU A 270 -6.73 3.91 21.26
N CYS A 271 -6.01 4.82 20.58
CA CYS A 271 -6.24 5.09 19.16
C CYS A 271 -5.92 3.86 18.30
N LEU A 272 -4.81 3.18 18.57
CA LEU A 272 -4.42 1.95 17.88
C LEU A 272 -5.45 0.83 18.09
N LEU A 273 -5.93 0.67 19.33
CA LEU A 273 -7.03 -0.26 19.61
C LEU A 273 -8.29 0.11 18.82
N GLY A 274 -8.65 1.40 18.77
CA GLY A 274 -9.79 1.89 17.98
C GLY A 274 -9.67 1.56 16.50
N VAL A 275 -8.48 1.75 15.91
CA VAL A 275 -8.21 1.37 14.51
C VAL A 275 -8.39 -0.12 14.29
N TYR A 276 -7.81 -0.98 15.12
CA TYR A 276 -7.97 -2.43 14.95
C TYR A 276 -9.40 -2.92 15.19
N VAL A 277 -10.17 -2.27 16.06
CA VAL A 277 -11.60 -2.54 16.23
C VAL A 277 -12.37 -2.22 14.95
N ILE A 278 -12.07 -1.09 14.30
CA ILE A 278 -12.66 -0.73 13.00
C ILE A 278 -12.26 -1.76 11.92
N CYS A 279 -10.98 -2.13 11.85
CA CYS A 279 -10.51 -3.14 10.90
C CYS A 279 -11.17 -4.50 11.14
N TYR A 280 -11.32 -4.93 12.40
CA TYR A 280 -11.94 -6.20 12.78
C TYR A 280 -13.36 -6.30 12.25
N PHE A 281 -14.22 -5.34 12.59
CA PHE A 281 -15.63 -5.35 12.15
C PHE A 281 -15.80 -5.11 10.65
N SER A 282 -14.78 -4.56 9.97
CA SER A 282 -14.79 -4.39 8.52
C SER A 282 -14.47 -5.73 7.80
N LEU A 283 -13.56 -6.55 8.34
CA LEU A 283 -13.02 -7.74 7.68
C LEU A 283 -13.51 -9.09 8.22
N TRP A 284 -14.15 -9.13 9.39
CA TRP A 284 -14.59 -10.37 10.05
C TRP A 284 -15.49 -11.27 9.16
N LYS A 285 -16.41 -10.68 8.40
CA LYS A 285 -17.30 -11.37 7.44
C LYS A 285 -16.79 -11.31 6.00
N GLY A 286 -15.50 -11.03 5.82
CA GLY A 286 -14.84 -10.98 4.52
C GLY A 286 -15.34 -9.86 3.61
N ILE A 287 -15.35 -10.16 2.31
CA ILE A 287 -15.67 -9.19 1.25
C ILE A 287 -17.10 -8.66 1.31
N HIS A 288 -18.03 -9.36 1.98
CA HIS A 288 -19.42 -8.92 2.11
C HIS A 288 -19.60 -7.71 3.03
N THR A 289 -18.77 -7.57 4.07
CA THR A 289 -18.74 -6.37 4.92
C THR A 289 -17.74 -5.36 4.40
N SER A 290 -16.53 -5.82 4.06
CA SER A 290 -15.46 -4.95 3.55
C SER A 290 -15.90 -4.18 2.30
N GLY A 291 -16.53 -4.87 1.33
CA GLY A 291 -17.06 -4.27 0.11
C GLY A 291 -18.17 -3.22 0.32
N LYS A 292 -18.80 -3.17 1.51
CA LYS A 292 -19.76 -2.11 1.87
C LYS A 292 -19.11 -0.93 2.58
N VAL A 293 -18.12 -1.18 3.44
CA VAL A 293 -17.39 -0.13 4.15
C VAL A 293 -16.63 0.77 3.16
N VAL A 294 -16.02 0.18 2.13
CA VAL A 294 -15.26 0.89 1.08
C VAL A 294 -16.06 1.94 0.33
N TRP A 295 -17.39 1.89 0.32
CA TRP A 295 -18.21 2.94 -0.28
C TRP A 295 -18.04 4.29 0.42
N PHE A 296 -17.86 4.28 1.74
CA PHE A 296 -17.56 5.50 2.47
C PHE A 296 -16.06 5.80 2.42
N THR A 297 -15.23 4.84 2.81
CA THR A 297 -13.80 5.06 3.01
C THR A 297 -13.05 5.37 1.70
N ALA A 298 -13.47 4.81 0.56
CA ALA A 298 -12.82 5.10 -0.72
C ALA A 298 -13.34 6.38 -1.38
N LEU A 299 -14.62 6.73 -1.20
CA LEU A 299 -15.24 7.89 -1.86
C LEU A 299 -15.07 9.20 -1.07
N PHE A 300 -15.09 9.13 0.27
CA PHE A 300 -14.99 10.29 1.13
C PHE A 300 -13.72 11.14 0.88
N PRO A 301 -12.52 10.55 0.68
CA PRO A 301 -11.33 11.31 0.34
C PRO A 301 -11.49 12.19 -0.89
N TYR A 302 -12.19 11.74 -1.93
CA TYR A 302 -12.41 12.56 -3.14
C TYR A 302 -13.27 13.79 -2.86
N ALA A 303 -14.28 13.66 -1.99
CA ALA A 303 -15.10 14.80 -1.57
C ALA A 303 -14.25 15.84 -0.81
N VAL A 304 -13.40 15.38 0.12
CA VAL A 304 -12.52 16.27 0.90
C VAL A 304 -11.45 16.90 0.02
N LEU A 305 -10.79 16.13 -0.85
CA LEU A 305 -9.79 16.65 -1.80
C LEU A 305 -10.41 17.74 -2.70
N PHE A 306 -11.64 17.55 -3.19
CA PHE A 306 -12.33 18.57 -3.98
C PHE A 306 -12.61 19.84 -3.17
N ILE A 307 -13.11 19.70 -1.93
CA ILE A 307 -13.36 20.85 -1.02
C ILE A 307 -12.06 21.61 -0.72
N LEU A 308 -10.98 20.89 -0.40
CA LEU A 308 -9.67 21.48 -0.13
C LEU A 308 -9.04 22.09 -1.38
N MET A 309 -9.30 21.54 -2.57
CA MET A 309 -8.88 22.16 -3.83
C MET A 309 -9.54 23.52 -4.02
N VAL A 310 -10.86 23.59 -3.90
CA VAL A 310 -11.61 24.86 -4.02
C VAL A 310 -11.11 25.86 -2.99
N ARG A 311 -10.92 25.43 -1.73
CA ARG A 311 -10.38 26.31 -0.70
C ARG A 311 -8.95 26.76 -1.02
N GLY A 312 -8.06 25.85 -1.38
CA GLY A 312 -6.67 26.13 -1.74
C GLY A 312 -6.55 27.14 -2.87
N ALA A 313 -7.39 27.02 -3.91
CA ALA A 313 -7.41 27.95 -5.04
C ALA A 313 -7.81 29.38 -4.65
N THR A 314 -8.55 29.57 -3.56
CA THR A 314 -8.95 30.90 -3.05
C THR A 314 -7.90 31.56 -2.15
N LEU A 315 -6.83 30.86 -1.77
CA LEU A 315 -5.81 31.38 -0.87
C LEU A 315 -4.75 32.21 -1.61
N PRO A 316 -4.21 33.28 -0.98
CA PRO A 316 -3.08 34.02 -1.56
C PRO A 316 -1.85 33.10 -1.66
N GLY A 317 -1.04 33.24 -2.72
CA GLY A 317 0.13 32.38 -2.92
C GLY A 317 -0.15 31.02 -3.55
N ALA A 318 -1.42 30.64 -3.78
CA ALA A 318 -1.77 29.35 -4.41
C ALA A 318 -1.11 29.16 -5.78
N ALA A 319 -1.07 30.21 -6.61
CA ALA A 319 -0.41 30.17 -7.92
C ALA A 319 1.11 29.98 -7.83
N GLU A 320 1.75 30.48 -6.77
CA GLU A 320 3.18 30.25 -6.54
C GLU A 320 3.44 28.80 -6.16
N GLY A 321 2.62 28.24 -5.27
CA GLY A 321 2.61 26.81 -4.97
C GLY A 321 2.53 25.92 -6.20
N ILE A 322 1.57 26.19 -7.09
CA ILE A 322 1.41 25.43 -8.35
C ILE A 322 2.64 25.58 -9.25
N LYS A 323 3.28 26.75 -9.31
CA LYS A 323 4.54 26.91 -10.05
C LYS A 323 5.63 26.00 -9.49
N TYR A 324 5.78 25.91 -8.17
CA TYR A 324 6.73 24.97 -7.57
C TYR A 324 6.39 23.50 -7.84
N TYR A 325 5.10 23.17 -7.94
CA TYR A 325 4.67 21.82 -8.27
C TYR A 325 4.96 21.42 -9.72
N LEU A 326 4.69 22.31 -10.69
CA LEU A 326 4.62 21.94 -12.11
C LEU A 326 5.65 22.61 -13.01
N ASN A 327 6.40 23.62 -12.55
CA ASN A 327 7.39 24.28 -13.41
C ASN A 327 8.50 23.28 -13.79
N PRO A 328 8.64 22.93 -15.09
CA PRO A 328 9.47 21.80 -15.49
C PRO A 328 10.96 22.17 -15.48
N ASN A 329 11.76 21.37 -14.78
CA ASN A 329 13.21 21.44 -14.85
C ASN A 329 13.79 20.16 -15.46
N PHE A 330 13.99 20.18 -16.77
CA PHE A 330 14.50 19.03 -17.53
C PHE A 330 15.94 18.63 -17.17
N THR A 331 16.74 19.50 -16.55
CA THR A 331 18.11 19.14 -16.12
C THR A 331 18.11 18.03 -15.07
N ARG A 332 17.04 17.93 -14.27
CA ARG A 332 16.89 16.88 -13.25
C ARG A 332 16.76 15.48 -13.86
N LEU A 333 16.23 15.36 -15.08
CA LEU A 333 16.05 14.07 -15.75
C LEU A 333 17.36 13.34 -16.07
N ALA A 334 18.49 14.07 -16.08
CA ALA A 334 19.81 13.47 -16.22
C ALA A 334 20.26 12.69 -14.97
N SER A 335 19.64 12.94 -13.81
CA SER A 335 19.98 12.22 -12.58
C SER A 335 19.29 10.84 -12.54
N PRO A 336 20.04 9.74 -12.34
CA PRO A 336 19.45 8.41 -12.16
C PRO A 336 18.48 8.32 -10.98
N GLU A 337 18.69 9.13 -9.92
CA GLU A 337 17.84 9.16 -8.74
C GLU A 337 16.39 9.49 -9.08
N VAL A 338 16.16 10.36 -10.08
CA VAL A 338 14.82 10.76 -10.53
C VAL A 338 14.03 9.57 -11.09
N TRP A 339 14.71 8.69 -11.83
CA TRP A 339 14.10 7.50 -12.42
C TRP A 339 13.82 6.43 -11.37
N VAL A 340 14.72 6.27 -10.40
CA VAL A 340 14.53 5.36 -9.25
C VAL A 340 13.37 5.82 -8.37
N ASP A 341 13.28 7.12 -8.07
CA ASP A 341 12.17 7.72 -7.32
C ASP A 341 10.83 7.53 -8.06
N ALA A 342 10.80 7.78 -9.37
CA ALA A 342 9.63 7.56 -10.21
C ALA A 342 9.18 6.09 -10.20
N ALA A 343 10.13 5.17 -10.37
CA ALA A 343 9.83 3.75 -10.38
C ALA A 343 9.30 3.32 -9.01
N THR A 344 10.02 3.63 -7.94
CA THR A 344 9.63 3.27 -6.58
C THR A 344 8.25 3.83 -6.25
N GLN A 345 7.96 5.09 -6.60
CA GLN A 345 6.63 5.68 -6.40
C GLN A 345 5.54 4.92 -7.16
N VAL A 346 5.75 4.54 -8.42
CA VAL A 346 4.75 3.77 -9.20
C VAL A 346 4.45 2.42 -8.55
N PHE A 347 5.48 1.70 -8.09
CA PHE A 347 5.30 0.37 -7.48
C PHE A 347 4.62 0.45 -6.12
N PHE A 348 5.07 1.35 -5.24
CA PHE A 348 4.44 1.50 -3.92
C PHE A 348 3.05 2.13 -4.00
N SER A 349 2.73 2.89 -5.05
CA SER A 349 1.41 3.48 -5.24
C SER A 349 0.39 2.51 -5.85
N LEU A 350 0.77 1.71 -6.86
CA LEU A 350 -0.18 0.72 -7.41
C LEU A 350 -0.28 -0.55 -6.56
N GLY A 351 0.74 -0.83 -5.76
CA GLY A 351 0.78 -1.99 -4.86
C GLY A 351 0.90 -3.38 -5.50
N PRO A 352 1.48 -3.60 -6.70
CA PRO A 352 1.76 -4.97 -7.15
C PRO A 352 2.80 -5.64 -6.24
N GLY A 353 2.60 -6.92 -5.95
CA GLY A 353 3.50 -7.74 -5.13
C GLY A 353 3.18 -7.78 -3.63
N PHE A 354 2.10 -7.14 -3.19
CA PHE A 354 1.57 -7.33 -1.84
C PHE A 354 0.58 -8.51 -1.75
N GLY A 355 0.20 -9.10 -2.88
CA GLY A 355 -0.77 -10.21 -2.92
C GLY A 355 -2.21 -9.77 -2.70
N VAL A 356 -2.43 -8.47 -2.51
CA VAL A 356 -3.74 -7.84 -2.29
C VAL A 356 -4.56 -7.87 -3.57
N LEU A 357 -3.95 -7.49 -4.70
CA LEU A 357 -4.61 -7.51 -6.00
C LEU A 357 -4.98 -8.94 -6.37
N LEU A 358 -4.06 -9.89 -6.11
CA LEU A 358 -4.30 -11.31 -6.31
C LEU A 358 -5.49 -11.80 -5.45
N ALA A 359 -5.51 -11.44 -4.17
CA ALA A 359 -6.59 -11.81 -3.26
C ALA A 359 -7.93 -11.19 -3.69
N PHE A 360 -8.02 -9.89 -3.95
CA PHE A 360 -9.26 -9.24 -4.37
C PHE A 360 -9.79 -9.79 -5.71
N ALA A 361 -8.91 -10.00 -6.69
CA ALA A 361 -9.30 -10.53 -7.98
C ALA A 361 -9.75 -12.00 -7.90
N SER A 362 -9.23 -12.78 -6.94
CA SER A 362 -9.65 -14.17 -6.74
C SER A 362 -11.14 -14.35 -6.44
N TYR A 363 -11.79 -13.30 -5.92
CA TYR A 363 -13.23 -13.26 -5.65
C TYR A 363 -14.06 -12.77 -6.84
N ASN A 364 -13.45 -12.36 -7.96
CA ASN A 364 -14.18 -11.96 -9.16
C ASN A 364 -14.75 -13.18 -9.89
N PRO A 365 -15.86 -13.05 -10.62
CA PRO A 365 -16.27 -14.05 -11.60
C PRO A 365 -15.17 -14.26 -12.66
N ILE A 366 -15.01 -15.49 -13.15
CA ILE A 366 -13.95 -15.85 -14.13
C ILE A 366 -14.07 -15.02 -15.41
N THR A 367 -15.29 -14.75 -15.86
CA THR A 367 -15.61 -14.00 -17.10
C THR A 367 -15.54 -12.49 -16.95
N ASN A 368 -15.17 -11.97 -15.78
CA ASN A 368 -15.07 -10.54 -15.57
C ASN A 368 -13.92 -9.93 -16.40
N ASN A 369 -14.16 -8.76 -17.00
CA ASN A 369 -13.13 -8.07 -17.78
C ASN A 369 -12.11 -7.36 -16.86
N VAL A 370 -11.14 -8.15 -16.39
CA VAL A 370 -10.06 -7.71 -15.51
C VAL A 370 -9.09 -6.74 -16.19
N TYR A 371 -8.96 -6.80 -17.51
CA TYR A 371 -8.15 -5.86 -18.29
C TYR A 371 -8.66 -4.42 -18.17
N ARG A 372 -9.98 -4.22 -18.36
CA ARG A 372 -10.60 -2.91 -18.22
C ARG A 372 -10.50 -2.41 -16.77
N ASP A 373 -10.71 -3.29 -15.81
CA ASP A 373 -10.63 -2.95 -14.40
C ASP A 373 -9.23 -2.48 -14.02
N ALA A 374 -8.19 -3.19 -14.47
CA ALA A 374 -6.79 -2.83 -14.24
C ALA A 374 -6.43 -1.44 -14.78
N LEU A 375 -6.92 -1.10 -15.98
CA LEU A 375 -6.67 0.22 -16.59
C LEU A 375 -7.41 1.35 -15.86
N ILE A 376 -8.68 1.13 -15.50
CA ILE A 376 -9.49 2.14 -14.80
C ILE A 376 -8.89 2.44 -13.43
N THR A 377 -8.59 1.41 -12.63
CA THR A 377 -8.07 1.59 -11.27
C THR A 377 -6.69 2.24 -11.29
N SER A 378 -5.80 1.84 -12.19
CA SER A 378 -4.48 2.46 -12.35
C SER A 378 -4.58 3.93 -12.75
N THR A 379 -5.51 4.26 -13.65
CA THR A 379 -5.75 5.64 -14.09
C THR A 379 -6.29 6.49 -12.94
N ILE A 380 -7.28 5.98 -12.18
CA ILE A 380 -7.83 6.68 -11.01
C ILE A 380 -6.70 6.96 -10.01
N ASN A 381 -5.90 5.95 -9.65
CA ASN A 381 -4.78 6.12 -8.73
C ASN A 381 -3.80 7.25 -9.15
N CYS A 382 -3.41 7.27 -10.42
CA CYS A 382 -2.50 8.29 -10.95
C CYS A 382 -3.14 9.68 -10.96
N LEU A 383 -4.41 9.78 -11.37
CA LEU A 383 -5.15 11.04 -11.36
C LEU A 383 -5.35 11.56 -9.94
N THR A 384 -5.59 10.69 -8.96
CA THR A 384 -5.71 11.09 -7.56
C THR A 384 -4.40 11.66 -7.03
N SER A 385 -3.26 11.04 -7.36
CA SER A 385 -1.92 11.54 -7.00
C SER A 385 -1.65 12.92 -7.62
N PHE A 386 -2.01 13.09 -8.89
CA PHE A 386 -1.85 14.37 -9.57
C PHE A 386 -2.76 15.45 -8.97
N PHE A 387 -4.01 15.09 -8.67
CA PHE A 387 -5.00 15.98 -8.07
C PHE A 387 -4.63 16.39 -6.65
N SER A 388 -4.22 15.45 -5.80
CA SER A 388 -3.73 15.73 -4.45
C SER A 388 -2.53 16.68 -4.50
N GLY A 389 -1.66 16.56 -5.51
CA GLY A 389 -0.53 17.48 -5.70
C GLY A 389 -0.93 18.94 -5.83
N PHE A 390 -2.01 19.25 -6.55
CA PHE A 390 -2.56 20.61 -6.56
C PHE A 390 -3.03 21.04 -5.18
N VAL A 391 -3.77 20.18 -4.47
CA VAL A 391 -4.27 20.48 -3.11
C VAL A 391 -3.10 20.80 -2.16
N ILE A 392 -2.07 19.94 -2.14
CA ILE A 392 -0.83 20.10 -1.37
C ILE A 392 -0.14 21.41 -1.67
N PHE A 393 0.20 21.64 -2.94
CA PHE A 393 1.05 22.77 -3.28
C PHE A 393 0.33 24.11 -3.21
N MET A 394 -0.98 24.18 -3.43
CA MET A 394 -1.72 25.42 -3.20
C MET A 394 -1.66 25.86 -1.73
N ILE A 395 -1.78 24.92 -0.79
CA ILE A 395 -1.69 25.19 0.64
C ILE A 395 -0.24 25.52 1.06
N LEU A 396 0.75 24.82 0.51
CA LEU A 396 2.17 25.16 0.72
C LEU A 396 2.54 26.55 0.19
N GLY A 397 2.02 26.93 -0.98
CA GLY A 397 2.21 28.27 -1.55
C GLY A 397 1.63 29.36 -0.65
N TYR A 398 0.44 29.12 -0.09
CA TYR A 398 -0.14 29.98 0.93
C TYR A 398 0.74 30.12 2.17
N MET A 399 1.26 29.01 2.68
CA MET A 399 2.16 29.01 3.84
C MET A 399 3.46 29.76 3.58
N SER A 400 4.04 29.60 2.38
CA SER A 400 5.28 30.30 2.00
C SER A 400 5.10 31.82 1.99
N VAL A 401 3.99 32.33 1.43
CA VAL A 401 3.67 33.75 1.43
C VAL A 401 3.42 34.28 2.85
N ARG A 402 2.73 33.50 3.68
CA ARG A 402 2.40 33.90 5.06
C ARG A 402 3.63 33.91 5.98
N SER A 403 4.44 32.85 5.93
CA SER A 403 5.62 32.70 6.78
C SER A 403 6.85 33.43 6.24
N ASN A 404 6.75 34.05 5.06
CA ASN A 404 7.85 34.70 4.35
C ASN A 404 9.09 33.79 4.24
N GLN A 405 8.84 32.49 4.04
CA GLN A 405 9.86 31.46 3.87
C GLN A 405 9.68 30.81 2.51
N PRO A 406 10.78 30.46 1.82
CA PRO A 406 10.70 29.79 0.54
C PRO A 406 10.09 28.38 0.68
N ILE A 407 9.40 27.91 -0.38
CA ILE A 407 8.63 26.65 -0.35
C ILE A 407 9.51 25.43 0.01
N ASP A 408 10.79 25.45 -0.32
CA ASP A 408 11.75 24.39 0.00
C ASP A 408 11.91 24.11 1.50
N LYS A 409 11.67 25.12 2.35
CA LYS A 409 11.74 24.95 3.81
C LYS A 409 10.46 24.40 4.43
N VAL A 410 9.33 24.51 3.73
CA VAL A 410 8.02 24.00 4.18
C VAL A 410 7.62 22.70 3.48
N ALA A 411 8.19 22.39 2.31
CA ALA A 411 7.93 21.17 1.58
C ALA A 411 8.78 20.01 2.15
N THR A 412 8.20 19.25 3.07
CA THR A 412 8.79 18.03 3.64
C THR A 412 8.14 16.77 3.06
N ASP A 413 8.82 15.63 3.13
CA ASP A 413 8.27 14.31 2.75
C ASP A 413 7.69 13.60 3.97
N GLY A 414 6.79 12.65 3.73
CA GLY A 414 6.30 11.71 4.72
C GLY A 414 5.37 12.33 5.79
N PRO A 415 5.34 11.77 7.00
CA PRO A 415 4.39 12.15 8.05
C PRO A 415 4.46 13.63 8.45
N GLY A 416 5.64 14.25 8.38
CA GLY A 416 5.81 15.67 8.72
C GLY A 416 4.95 16.60 7.85
N LEU A 417 4.72 16.25 6.59
CA LEU A 417 3.90 17.08 5.70
C LEU A 417 2.45 17.15 6.19
N VAL A 418 1.86 16.03 6.60
CA VAL A 418 0.44 15.94 6.98
C VAL A 418 0.18 16.17 8.45
N PHE A 419 1.16 15.94 9.34
CA PHE A 419 1.00 16.12 10.79
C PHE A 419 1.62 17.42 11.33
N VAL A 420 2.44 18.12 10.54
CA VAL A 420 3.04 19.41 10.94
C VAL A 420 2.63 20.52 10.00
N VAL A 421 3.04 20.45 8.73
CA VAL A 421 2.92 21.58 7.79
C VAL A 421 1.47 21.88 7.43
N TYR A 422 0.68 20.83 7.16
CA TYR A 422 -0.73 20.97 6.83
C TYR A 422 -1.58 21.48 8.01
N PRO A 423 -1.45 20.90 9.22
CA PRO A 423 -2.18 21.40 10.39
C PRO A 423 -1.81 22.83 10.74
N GLU A 424 -0.55 23.23 10.53
CA GLU A 424 -0.10 24.62 10.64
C GLU A 424 -0.86 25.53 9.67
N ALA A 425 -0.98 25.14 8.40
CA ALA A 425 -1.76 25.89 7.43
C ALA A 425 -3.25 25.97 7.77
N ILE A 426 -3.84 24.85 8.17
CA ILE A 426 -5.25 24.74 8.55
C ILE A 426 -5.56 25.62 9.77
N ALA A 427 -4.68 25.66 10.77
CA ALA A 427 -4.81 26.46 11.97
C ALA A 427 -5.02 27.95 11.68
N THR A 428 -4.55 28.41 10.53
CA THR A 428 -4.66 29.81 10.12
C THR A 428 -5.96 30.17 9.38
N LEU A 429 -6.72 29.16 8.94
CA LEU A 429 -7.96 29.35 8.22
C LEU A 429 -9.10 29.71 9.18
N PRO A 430 -10.09 30.51 8.75
CA PRO A 430 -11.31 30.69 9.52
C PRO A 430 -12.03 29.34 9.66
N TRP A 431 -12.59 29.08 10.84
CA TRP A 431 -13.19 27.78 11.19
C TRP A 431 -12.19 26.62 11.08
N SER A 432 -10.95 26.83 11.53
CA SER A 432 -9.83 25.88 11.44
C SER A 432 -10.20 24.46 11.89
N SER A 433 -11.00 24.31 12.95
CA SER A 433 -11.48 23.01 13.43
C SER A 433 -12.27 22.22 12.39
N PHE A 434 -13.13 22.86 11.59
CA PHE A 434 -13.88 22.19 10.52
C PHE A 434 -12.92 21.58 9.49
N TRP A 435 -11.95 22.37 9.04
CA TRP A 435 -10.94 21.93 8.07
C TRP A 435 -10.07 20.80 8.62
N ALA A 436 -9.68 20.88 9.90
CA ALA A 436 -8.89 19.84 10.55
C ALA A 436 -9.66 18.52 10.66
N VAL A 437 -10.93 18.57 11.10
CA VAL A 437 -11.79 17.38 11.21
C VAL A 437 -11.94 16.66 9.87
N ILE A 438 -12.27 17.38 8.79
CA ILE A 438 -12.43 16.73 7.47
C ILE A 438 -11.10 16.23 6.90
N PHE A 439 -9.99 16.94 7.15
CA PHE A 439 -8.66 16.56 6.69
C PHE A 439 -8.16 15.29 7.38
N PHE A 440 -8.22 15.21 8.70
CA PHE A 440 -7.79 14.02 9.42
C PHE A 440 -8.76 12.85 9.24
N LEU A 441 -10.05 13.10 9.03
CA LEU A 441 -10.98 12.04 8.63
C LEU A 441 -10.63 11.49 7.24
N MET A 442 -10.26 12.35 6.29
CA MET A 442 -9.77 11.91 4.98
C MET A 442 -8.53 11.03 5.11
N LEU A 443 -7.51 11.45 5.88
CA LEU A 443 -6.31 10.64 6.11
C LEU A 443 -6.62 9.30 6.79
N LEU A 444 -7.54 9.31 7.76
CA LEU A 444 -8.02 8.10 8.42
C LEU A 444 -8.66 7.14 7.40
N THR A 445 -9.55 7.63 6.55
CA THR A 445 -10.22 6.80 5.53
C THR A 445 -9.26 6.28 4.46
N LEU A 446 -8.29 7.09 4.03
CA LEU A 446 -7.25 6.67 3.07
C LEU A 446 -6.39 5.53 3.64
N GLY A 447 -6.01 5.61 4.91
CA GLY A 447 -5.24 4.55 5.54
C GLY A 447 -6.06 3.27 5.79
N LEU A 448 -7.33 3.40 6.19
CA LEU A 448 -8.15 2.22 6.51
C LEU A 448 -8.32 1.28 5.32
N ASP A 449 -8.58 1.79 4.12
CA ASP A 449 -8.78 0.94 2.94
C ASP A 449 -7.52 0.17 2.52
N SER A 450 -6.35 0.81 2.60
CA SER A 450 -5.08 0.13 2.34
C SER A 450 -4.78 -0.96 3.36
N SER A 451 -5.08 -0.72 4.65
CA SER A 451 -4.95 -1.77 5.67
C SER A 451 -5.96 -2.90 5.46
N PHE A 452 -7.20 -2.59 5.04
CA PHE A 452 -8.19 -3.63 4.69
C PHE A 452 -7.64 -4.55 3.60
N GLY A 453 -7.05 -4.00 2.55
CA GLY A 453 -6.40 -4.77 1.49
C GLY A 453 -5.24 -5.63 1.99
N GLY A 454 -4.28 -5.02 2.70
CA GLY A 454 -3.09 -5.70 3.23
C GLY A 454 -3.45 -6.90 4.12
N SER A 455 -4.36 -6.68 5.07
CA SER A 455 -4.84 -7.73 5.95
C SER A 455 -5.69 -8.79 5.22
N GLU A 456 -6.53 -8.41 4.26
CA GLU A 456 -7.30 -9.38 3.46
C GLU A 456 -6.39 -10.29 2.63
N ALA A 457 -5.26 -9.80 2.13
CA ALA A 457 -4.28 -10.62 1.41
C ALA A 457 -3.75 -11.76 2.29
N ILE A 458 -3.44 -11.47 3.54
CA ILE A 458 -2.96 -12.44 4.54
C ILE A 458 -4.08 -13.41 4.89
N LEU A 459 -5.26 -12.89 5.21
CA LEU A 459 -6.42 -13.70 5.59
C LEU A 459 -6.82 -14.67 4.49
N THR A 460 -6.85 -14.21 3.24
CA THR A 460 -7.17 -15.02 2.07
C THR A 460 -6.08 -16.05 1.78
N ALA A 461 -4.80 -15.65 1.78
CA ALA A 461 -3.71 -16.55 1.45
C ALA A 461 -3.51 -17.67 2.49
N VAL A 462 -3.60 -17.32 3.78
CA VAL A 462 -3.47 -18.29 4.87
C VAL A 462 -4.75 -19.14 5.00
N GLY A 463 -5.93 -18.54 4.80
CA GLY A 463 -7.20 -19.25 4.81
C GLY A 463 -7.29 -20.31 3.71
N ASP A 464 -6.85 -19.99 2.50
CA ASP A 464 -6.85 -20.94 1.38
C ASP A 464 -5.83 -22.08 1.55
N GLU A 465 -4.74 -21.86 2.29
CA GLU A 465 -3.75 -22.89 2.60
C GLU A 465 -4.18 -23.76 3.81
N PHE A 466 -4.87 -23.19 4.79
CA PHE A 466 -5.32 -23.87 6.01
C PHE A 466 -6.84 -23.80 6.19
N PRO A 467 -7.59 -24.85 5.77
CA PRO A 467 -9.05 -24.86 5.81
C PRO A 467 -9.66 -24.64 7.20
N ILE A 468 -8.95 -25.01 8.28
CA ILE A 468 -9.40 -24.79 9.67
C ILE A 468 -9.53 -23.29 9.97
N LEU A 469 -8.60 -22.47 9.47
CA LEU A 469 -8.60 -21.02 9.66
C LEU A 469 -9.65 -20.35 8.77
N LYS A 470 -9.87 -20.85 7.54
CA LYS A 470 -10.98 -20.42 6.68
C LYS A 470 -12.34 -20.65 7.35
N LYS A 471 -12.55 -21.83 7.95
CA LYS A 471 -13.79 -22.17 8.66
C LYS A 471 -14.05 -21.28 9.88
N HIS A 472 -13.00 -20.90 10.61
CA HIS A 472 -13.10 -20.05 11.80
C HIS A 472 -12.54 -18.65 11.53
N ARG A 473 -12.92 -18.05 10.40
CA ARG A 473 -12.39 -16.77 9.93
C ARG A 473 -12.49 -15.67 10.99
N GLU A 474 -13.64 -15.52 11.64
CA GLU A 474 -13.86 -14.46 12.65
C GLU A 474 -12.86 -14.54 13.81
N LEU A 475 -12.52 -15.76 14.24
CA LEU A 475 -11.51 -16.00 15.27
C LEU A 475 -10.10 -15.76 14.74
N PHE A 476 -9.83 -16.15 13.48
CA PHE A 476 -8.54 -15.92 12.84
C PHE A 476 -8.23 -14.42 12.68
N VAL A 477 -9.20 -13.61 12.21
CA VAL A 477 -9.07 -12.15 12.12
C VAL A 477 -8.83 -11.55 13.51
N GLY A 478 -9.57 -12.00 14.53
CA GLY A 478 -9.40 -11.53 15.90
C GLY A 478 -8.01 -11.85 16.47
N GLY A 479 -7.51 -13.06 16.22
CA GLY A 479 -6.16 -13.46 16.62
C GLY A 479 -5.07 -12.66 15.90
N LEU A 480 -5.23 -12.41 14.60
CA LEU A 480 -4.29 -11.64 13.79
C LEU A 480 -4.19 -10.18 14.28
N PHE A 481 -5.32 -9.51 14.50
CA PHE A 481 -5.32 -8.12 15.00
C PHE A 481 -4.91 -8.00 16.44
N THR A 482 -5.16 -9.02 17.27
CA THR A 482 -4.59 -9.09 18.61
C THR A 482 -3.05 -9.15 18.55
N LEU A 483 -2.49 -9.95 17.65
CA LEU A 483 -1.04 -10.00 17.42
C LEU A 483 -0.49 -8.66 16.93
N TYR A 484 -1.16 -8.01 15.97
CA TYR A 484 -0.78 -6.68 15.49
C TYR A 484 -0.83 -5.62 16.57
N PHE A 485 -1.84 -5.67 17.43
CA PHE A 485 -1.96 -4.76 18.57
C PHE A 485 -0.77 -4.89 19.52
N PHE A 486 -0.43 -6.10 19.95
CA PHE A 486 0.69 -6.32 20.87
C PHE A 486 2.04 -5.91 20.29
N VAL A 487 2.30 -6.22 19.02
CA VAL A 487 3.54 -5.79 18.35
C VAL A 487 3.56 -4.27 18.15
N GLY A 488 2.42 -3.69 17.77
CA GLY A 488 2.24 -2.25 17.57
C GLY A 488 2.35 -1.41 18.85
N LEU A 489 2.27 -2.00 20.04
CA LEU A 489 2.52 -1.30 21.30
C LEU A 489 3.92 -0.66 21.33
N ALA A 490 4.93 -1.33 20.76
CA ALA A 490 6.28 -0.77 20.67
C ALA A 490 6.32 0.56 19.90
N SER A 491 5.49 0.68 18.86
CA SER A 491 5.33 1.90 18.06
C SER A 491 4.45 2.98 18.72
N CYS A 492 3.77 2.65 19.84
CA CYS A 492 3.00 3.59 20.66
C CYS A 492 3.81 4.20 21.82
N ALA A 493 5.07 3.79 21.99
CA ALA A 493 5.96 4.39 22.97
C ALA A 493 6.40 5.81 22.56
N LYS A 494 7.00 6.57 23.49
CA LYS A 494 7.54 7.93 23.24
C LYS A 494 8.51 7.98 22.04
N GLY A 495 9.34 6.95 21.89
CA GLY A 495 10.25 6.73 20.76
C GLY A 495 9.64 5.95 19.58
N GLY A 496 8.32 5.81 19.53
CA GLY A 496 7.60 4.99 18.55
C GLY A 496 7.81 5.42 17.10
N ALA A 497 8.03 6.72 16.85
CA ALA A 497 8.38 7.22 15.52
C ALA A 497 9.66 6.59 14.97
N TYR A 498 10.63 6.25 15.83
CA TYR A 498 11.85 5.55 15.39
C TYR A 498 11.56 4.11 14.96
N VAL A 499 10.63 3.44 15.63
CA VAL A 499 10.19 2.07 15.29
C VAL A 499 9.43 2.09 13.97
N VAL A 500 8.47 3.01 13.81
CA VAL A 500 7.70 3.19 12.58
C VAL A 500 8.62 3.43 11.39
N THR A 501 9.60 4.33 11.52
CA THR A 501 10.55 4.66 10.45
C THR A 501 11.45 3.47 10.09
N LEU A 502 11.83 2.63 11.07
CA LEU A 502 12.61 1.42 10.80
C LEU A 502 11.80 0.43 9.94
N PHE A 503 10.55 0.17 10.32
CA PHE A 503 9.67 -0.74 9.57
C PHE A 503 9.32 -0.16 8.20
N ASP A 504 8.97 1.11 8.09
CA ASP A 504 8.67 1.79 6.82
C ASP A 504 9.82 1.61 5.81
N LYS A 505 11.06 1.76 6.27
CA LYS A 505 12.22 1.61 5.39
C LYS A 505 12.49 0.16 4.97
N PHE A 506 12.42 -0.78 5.91
CA PHE A 506 12.97 -2.13 5.73
C PHE A 506 11.94 -3.25 5.54
N ALA A 507 10.67 -3.06 5.93
CA ALA A 507 9.65 -4.10 5.83
C ALA A 507 9.35 -4.47 4.37
N ALA A 508 8.94 -3.47 3.59
CA ALA A 508 8.52 -3.67 2.20
C ALA A 508 9.54 -3.17 1.16
N GLY A 509 10.33 -2.13 1.47
CA GLY A 509 11.25 -1.42 0.57
C GLY A 509 11.92 -2.26 -0.53
N TYR A 510 12.98 -2.97 -0.17
CA TYR A 510 13.70 -3.85 -1.12
C TYR A 510 13.05 -5.23 -1.28
N SER A 511 12.36 -5.69 -0.24
CA SER A 511 11.69 -6.99 -0.18
C SER A 511 10.66 -7.16 -1.30
N ILE A 512 9.82 -6.14 -1.54
CA ILE A 512 8.77 -6.18 -2.55
C ILE A 512 9.34 -6.19 -3.96
N LEU A 513 10.37 -5.37 -4.23
CA LEU A 513 11.02 -5.33 -5.54
C LEU A 513 11.61 -6.71 -5.89
N PHE A 514 12.23 -7.36 -4.90
CA PHE A 514 12.75 -8.73 -5.06
C PHE A 514 11.63 -9.74 -5.27
N ALA A 515 10.54 -9.66 -4.50
CA ALA A 515 9.38 -10.56 -4.67
C ALA A 515 8.78 -10.43 -6.08
N VAL A 516 8.43 -9.22 -6.51
CA VAL A 516 7.81 -8.93 -7.82
C VAL A 516 8.74 -9.31 -8.99
N PHE A 517 10.05 -9.19 -8.81
CA PHE A 517 11.01 -9.68 -9.80
C PHE A 517 10.86 -11.19 -10.03
N PHE A 518 10.78 -11.98 -8.95
CA PHE A 518 10.54 -13.42 -9.04
C PHE A 518 9.12 -13.76 -9.50
N GLU A 519 8.10 -12.96 -9.17
CA GLU A 519 6.75 -13.12 -9.71
C GLU A 519 6.75 -13.02 -11.23
N THR A 520 7.40 -11.98 -11.75
CA THR A 520 7.47 -11.72 -13.19
C THR A 520 8.24 -12.83 -13.91
N LEU A 521 9.34 -13.32 -13.33
CA LEU A 521 10.09 -14.46 -13.86
C LEU A 521 9.26 -15.76 -13.80
N ALA A 522 8.56 -16.00 -12.69
CA ALA A 522 7.75 -17.19 -12.51
C ALA A 522 6.59 -17.25 -13.52
N VAL A 523 5.90 -16.13 -13.77
CA VAL A 523 4.80 -16.06 -14.75
C VAL A 523 5.35 -16.10 -16.18
N SER A 524 6.31 -15.24 -16.51
CA SER A 524 6.70 -15.04 -17.91
C SER A 524 7.61 -16.13 -18.47
N TRP A 525 8.47 -16.72 -17.61
CA TRP A 525 9.49 -17.68 -18.03
C TRP A 525 9.22 -19.11 -17.53
N ALA A 526 8.86 -19.29 -16.25
CA ALA A 526 8.64 -20.63 -15.72
C ALA A 526 7.27 -21.20 -16.13
N TYR A 527 6.20 -20.44 -15.89
CA TYR A 527 4.84 -20.79 -16.33
C TYR A 527 4.69 -20.64 -17.85
N GLY A 528 5.24 -19.53 -18.38
CA GLY A 528 5.29 -19.20 -19.79
C GLY A 528 4.21 -18.20 -20.17
N VAL A 529 4.64 -17.09 -20.77
CA VAL A 529 3.75 -16.00 -21.21
C VAL A 529 2.69 -16.45 -22.23
N ASP A 530 2.96 -17.49 -23.01
CA ASP A 530 2.01 -18.00 -24.01
C ASP A 530 0.81 -18.66 -23.33
N ARG A 531 1.06 -19.48 -22.29
CA ARG A 531 0.00 -20.07 -21.45
C ARG A 531 -0.78 -19.00 -20.70
N PHE A 532 -0.07 -18.03 -20.12
CA PHE A 532 -0.73 -16.92 -19.43
C PHE A 532 -1.62 -16.09 -20.38
N SER A 533 -1.21 -15.92 -21.63
CA SER A 533 -2.01 -15.24 -22.66
C SER A 533 -3.25 -16.06 -23.05
N GLU A 534 -3.15 -17.38 -23.07
CA GLU A 534 -4.28 -18.29 -23.27
C GLU A 534 -5.27 -18.23 -22.10
N ASP A 535 -4.76 -18.25 -20.87
CA ASP A 535 -5.58 -18.12 -19.65
C ASP A 535 -6.40 -16.81 -19.67
N ILE A 536 -5.78 -15.70 -20.10
CA ILE A 536 -6.47 -14.42 -20.28
C ILE A 536 -7.50 -14.49 -21.43
N CYS A 537 -7.20 -15.18 -22.54
CA CYS A 537 -8.16 -15.39 -23.64
C CYS A 537 -9.41 -16.10 -23.14
N VAL A 538 -9.24 -17.11 -22.28
CA VAL A 538 -10.35 -17.88 -21.70
C VAL A 538 -11.22 -16.99 -20.80
N MET A 539 -10.63 -16.06 -20.05
CA MET A 539 -11.37 -15.16 -19.15
C MET A 539 -12.09 -14.01 -19.89
N VAL A 540 -11.39 -13.32 -20.79
CA VAL A 540 -11.85 -12.04 -21.37
C VAL A 540 -12.32 -12.19 -22.82
N GLY A 541 -12.02 -13.32 -23.47
CA GLY A 541 -12.39 -13.61 -24.87
C GLY A 541 -11.41 -13.07 -25.91
N HIS A 542 -10.28 -12.50 -25.51
CA HIS A 542 -9.23 -12.05 -26.43
C HIS A 542 -7.84 -12.18 -25.81
N ARG A 543 -6.83 -12.44 -26.64
CA ARG A 543 -5.42 -12.51 -26.19
C ARG A 543 -4.90 -11.11 -25.84
N PRO A 544 -3.98 -10.99 -24.86
CA PRO A 544 -3.21 -9.77 -24.68
C PRO A 544 -2.44 -9.40 -25.95
N GLY A 545 -2.41 -8.12 -26.30
CA GLY A 545 -1.63 -7.64 -27.43
C GLY A 545 -0.11 -7.80 -27.23
N PRO A 546 0.70 -7.65 -28.30
CA PRO A 546 2.15 -7.87 -28.28
C PRO A 546 2.90 -7.02 -27.24
N TYR A 547 2.39 -5.83 -26.96
CA TYR A 547 2.94 -4.94 -25.95
C TYR A 547 3.02 -5.61 -24.56
N TRP A 548 1.93 -6.23 -24.07
CA TRP A 548 1.92 -6.90 -22.76
C TRP A 548 2.92 -8.06 -22.72
N TRP A 549 2.98 -8.82 -23.80
CA TRP A 549 3.89 -9.95 -23.95
C TRP A 549 5.36 -9.51 -23.84
N ILE A 550 5.76 -8.46 -24.57
CA ILE A 550 7.12 -7.93 -24.55
C ILE A 550 7.46 -7.38 -23.16
N VAL A 551 6.51 -6.67 -22.55
CA VAL A 551 6.74 -6.03 -21.27
C VAL A 551 6.92 -7.05 -20.16
N TRP A 552 6.02 -8.03 -20.02
CA TRP A 552 6.14 -9.06 -18.99
C TRP A 552 7.39 -9.92 -19.16
N LYS A 553 7.71 -10.31 -20.40
CA LYS A 553 8.82 -11.23 -20.65
C LYS A 553 10.19 -10.59 -20.52
N TYR A 554 10.34 -9.34 -20.97
CA TYR A 554 11.66 -8.70 -21.10
C TYR A 554 11.78 -7.39 -20.34
N ILE A 555 10.87 -6.44 -20.54
CA ILE A 555 11.04 -5.08 -20.01
C ILE A 555 10.93 -5.06 -18.48
N ALA A 556 9.86 -5.63 -17.92
CA ALA A 556 9.60 -5.61 -16.48
C ALA A 556 10.69 -6.33 -15.67
N PRO A 557 11.19 -7.53 -16.02
CA PRO A 557 12.29 -8.18 -15.29
C PRO A 557 13.59 -7.38 -15.32
N VAL A 558 13.99 -6.87 -16.49
CA VAL A 558 15.22 -6.07 -16.64
C VAL A 558 15.11 -4.78 -15.85
N PHE A 559 13.93 -4.15 -15.89
CA PHE A 559 13.65 -2.92 -15.18
C PHE A 559 13.64 -3.09 -13.66
N LEU A 560 12.99 -4.12 -13.15
CA LEU A 560 12.99 -4.47 -11.72
C LEU A 560 14.41 -4.76 -11.22
N LEU A 561 15.19 -5.50 -12.00
CA LEU A 561 16.59 -5.77 -11.71
C LEU A 561 17.42 -4.47 -11.66
N PHE A 562 17.19 -3.56 -12.61
CA PHE A 562 17.84 -2.25 -12.64
C PHE A 562 17.53 -1.42 -11.38
N ILE A 563 16.26 -1.26 -11.00
CA ILE A 563 15.87 -0.50 -9.80
C ILE A 563 16.49 -1.11 -8.56
N MET A 564 16.45 -2.44 -8.43
CA MET A 564 17.00 -3.14 -7.28
C MET A 564 18.52 -2.89 -7.15
N ILE A 565 19.28 -2.98 -8.24
CA ILE A 565 20.73 -2.74 -8.23
C ILE A 565 21.05 -1.29 -7.87
N PHE A 566 20.42 -0.32 -8.55
CA PHE A 566 20.68 1.10 -8.28
C PHE A 566 20.21 1.52 -6.88
N GLY A 567 19.10 0.96 -6.41
CA GLY A 567 18.62 1.18 -5.04
C GLY A 567 19.57 0.65 -3.97
N LEU A 568 20.29 -0.45 -4.24
CA LEU A 568 21.31 -0.99 -3.32
C LEU A 568 22.61 -0.17 -3.36
N ILE A 569 23.03 0.30 -4.55
CA ILE A 569 24.22 1.15 -4.69
C ILE A 569 24.01 2.50 -3.98
N GLY A 570 22.80 3.06 -4.05
CA GLY A 570 22.43 4.32 -3.41
C GLY A 570 22.07 4.23 -1.92
N HIS A 571 22.30 3.09 -1.26
CA HIS A 571 21.88 2.88 0.12
C HIS A 571 22.62 3.79 1.10
N LYS A 572 21.90 4.73 1.71
CA LYS A 572 22.40 5.60 2.78
C LYS A 572 21.98 5.06 4.16
N PRO A 573 22.76 5.33 5.23
CA PRO A 573 22.34 5.01 6.59
C PRO A 573 20.96 5.60 6.90
N LEU A 574 20.14 4.87 7.65
CA LEU A 574 18.82 5.34 8.06
C LEU A 574 18.96 6.53 9.02
N THR A 575 18.22 7.59 8.77
CA THR A 575 18.18 8.81 9.59
C THR A 575 16.74 9.27 9.76
N TYR A 576 16.40 9.79 10.94
CA TYR A 576 15.14 10.46 11.21
C TYR A 576 15.45 11.85 11.78
N ASP A 577 15.11 12.91 11.03
CA ASP A 577 15.57 14.29 11.30
C ASP A 577 17.09 14.36 11.58
N THR A 578 17.48 14.65 12.82
CA THR A 578 18.88 14.75 13.28
C THR A 578 19.42 13.45 13.87
N TYR A 579 18.56 12.47 14.12
CA TYR A 579 18.94 11.19 14.69
C TYR A 579 19.45 10.23 13.61
N VAL A 580 20.67 9.73 13.78
CA VAL A 580 21.28 8.70 12.93
C VAL A 580 21.13 7.36 13.62
N TYR A 581 20.55 6.38 12.91
CA TYR A 581 20.33 5.07 13.49
C TYR A 581 21.67 4.35 13.70
N PRO A 582 21.88 3.75 14.89
CA PRO A 582 23.08 3.00 15.19
C PRO A 582 23.13 1.72 14.34
N TRP A 583 24.34 1.19 14.10
CA TRP A 583 24.54 0.02 13.25
C TRP A 583 23.68 -1.21 13.63
N PRO A 584 23.46 -1.56 14.91
CA PRO A 584 22.59 -2.67 15.28
C PRO A 584 21.13 -2.49 14.82
N ALA A 585 20.64 -1.26 14.69
CA ALA A 585 19.30 -1.00 14.15
C ALA A 585 19.21 -1.37 12.66
N SER A 586 20.26 -1.04 11.89
CA SER A 586 20.37 -1.44 10.49
C SER A 586 20.42 -2.97 10.33
N LEU A 587 21.06 -3.68 11.26
CA LEU A 587 21.09 -5.15 11.26
C LEU A 587 19.68 -5.74 11.48
N ILE A 588 18.91 -5.18 12.41
CA ILE A 588 17.50 -5.57 12.63
C ILE A 588 16.68 -5.30 11.36
N GLY A 589 16.82 -4.12 10.77
CA GLY A 589 16.13 -3.76 9.53
C GLY A 589 16.43 -4.73 8.38
N TRP A 590 17.71 -5.00 8.12
CA TRP A 590 18.09 -5.99 7.11
C TRP A 590 17.64 -7.42 7.46
N GLY A 591 17.58 -7.78 8.74
CA GLY A 591 16.99 -9.04 9.19
C GLY A 591 15.51 -9.17 8.81
N ILE A 592 14.73 -8.10 9.01
CA ILE A 592 13.32 -8.04 8.59
C ILE A 592 13.22 -8.18 7.07
N ALA A 593 13.98 -7.40 6.30
CA ALA A 593 13.97 -7.47 4.84
C ALA A 593 14.35 -8.87 4.33
N LEU A 594 15.47 -9.42 4.81
CA LEU A 594 15.99 -10.72 4.41
C LEU A 594 15.05 -11.87 4.80
N SER A 595 14.28 -11.75 5.90
CA SER A 595 13.36 -12.80 6.31
C SER A 595 12.33 -13.15 5.22
N SER A 596 11.80 -12.14 4.53
CA SER A 596 10.86 -12.34 3.41
C SER A 596 11.57 -12.75 2.12
N ILE A 597 12.71 -12.12 1.80
CA ILE A 597 13.52 -12.44 0.61
C ILE A 597 13.95 -13.90 0.63
N LEU A 598 14.38 -14.42 1.78
CA LEU A 598 14.86 -15.80 1.94
C LEU A 598 13.74 -16.84 1.87
N CYS A 599 12.45 -16.46 2.00
CA CYS A 599 11.34 -17.40 1.80
C CYS A 599 11.35 -17.99 0.38
N ILE A 600 11.71 -17.20 -0.64
CA ILE A 600 11.73 -17.65 -2.04
C ILE A 600 12.75 -18.77 -2.28
N PRO A 601 14.08 -18.56 -2.08
CA PRO A 601 15.07 -19.62 -2.24
C PRO A 601 14.93 -20.71 -1.17
N GLY A 602 14.56 -20.36 0.06
CA GLY A 602 14.39 -21.32 1.16
C GLY A 602 13.33 -22.38 0.86
N PHE A 603 12.14 -21.97 0.39
CA PHE A 603 11.10 -22.92 -0.01
C PHE A 603 11.48 -23.71 -1.27
N ALA A 604 12.16 -23.10 -2.23
CA ALA A 604 12.65 -23.80 -3.41
C ALA A 604 13.59 -24.96 -3.02
N ILE A 605 14.57 -24.69 -2.15
CA ILE A 605 15.52 -25.70 -1.63
C ILE A 605 14.77 -26.78 -0.84
N TYR A 606 13.88 -26.38 0.08
CA TYR A 606 13.09 -27.31 0.88
C TYR A 606 12.26 -28.29 0.02
N ARG A 607 11.63 -27.79 -1.05
CA ARG A 607 10.81 -28.60 -1.96
C ARG A 607 11.65 -29.53 -2.83
N ILE A 608 12.85 -29.10 -3.23
CA ILE A 608 13.80 -29.95 -3.97
C ILE A 608 14.32 -31.09 -3.07
N ILE A 609 14.64 -30.81 -1.82
CA ILE A 609 15.18 -31.82 -0.88
C ILE A 609 14.12 -32.86 -0.52
N ARG A 610 12.88 -32.43 -0.24
CA ARG A 610 11.80 -33.35 0.18
C ARG A 610 11.24 -34.25 -0.92
N ARG A 611 11.53 -33.99 -2.19
CA ARG A 611 11.03 -34.82 -3.30
C ARG A 611 12.02 -35.93 -3.61
N GLU A 612 11.50 -37.13 -3.83
CA GLU A 612 12.27 -38.29 -4.30
C GLU A 612 12.51 -38.21 -5.82
N GLY A 613 13.53 -38.92 -6.32
CA GLY A 613 13.93 -38.92 -7.74
C GLY A 613 15.27 -38.21 -8.00
N THR A 614 15.66 -38.12 -9.26
CA THR A 614 16.87 -37.40 -9.71
C THR A 614 16.65 -35.88 -9.70
N LEU A 615 17.72 -35.07 -9.71
CA LEU A 615 17.60 -33.62 -9.70
C LEU A 615 16.77 -33.10 -10.89
N THR A 616 16.96 -33.67 -12.07
CA THR A 616 16.23 -33.30 -13.29
C THR A 616 14.74 -33.60 -13.17
N GLU A 617 14.36 -34.78 -12.68
CA GLU A 617 12.96 -35.15 -12.47
C GLU A 617 12.29 -34.26 -11.41
N ARG A 618 13.00 -33.96 -10.31
CA ARG A 618 12.51 -33.06 -9.26
C ARG A 618 12.24 -31.66 -9.81
N LEU A 619 13.17 -31.10 -10.59
CA LEU A 619 13.02 -29.78 -11.20
C LEU A 619 11.91 -29.76 -12.24
N GLN A 620 11.85 -30.76 -13.14
CA GLN A 620 10.80 -30.85 -14.15
C GLN A 620 9.41 -30.97 -13.50
N TYR A 621 9.30 -31.76 -12.45
CA TYR A 621 8.08 -31.81 -11.65
C TYR A 621 7.78 -30.41 -11.14
N LEU A 622 8.63 -29.82 -10.31
CA LEU A 622 8.37 -28.54 -9.61
C LEU A 622 8.11 -27.33 -10.53
N LEU A 623 8.60 -27.33 -11.77
CA LEU A 623 8.31 -26.31 -12.79
C LEU A 623 7.00 -26.56 -13.55
N THR A 624 6.45 -27.77 -13.50
CA THR A 624 5.17 -28.10 -14.15
C THR A 624 3.99 -27.62 -13.29
N PRO A 625 3.06 -26.82 -13.86
CA PRO A 625 1.86 -26.34 -13.16
C PRO A 625 0.96 -27.49 -12.69
N GLN A 626 0.23 -27.27 -11.60
CA GLN A 626 -0.62 -28.30 -10.99
C GLN A 626 -1.75 -28.75 -11.93
N ASN A 627 -2.45 -27.83 -12.61
CA ASN A 627 -3.53 -28.18 -13.54
C ASN A 627 -3.08 -29.15 -14.65
N ASN A 628 -1.85 -29.00 -15.15
CA ASN A 628 -1.31 -29.91 -16.16
C ASN A 628 -0.99 -31.30 -15.58
N ARG A 629 -0.66 -31.38 -14.29
CA ARG A 629 -0.48 -32.67 -13.62
C ARG A 629 -1.81 -33.33 -13.35
N ASP A 630 -2.82 -32.57 -12.93
CA ASP A 630 -4.16 -33.10 -12.67
C ASP A 630 -4.79 -33.61 -13.97
N LYS A 631 -4.61 -32.89 -15.10
CA LYS A 631 -4.95 -33.39 -16.45
C LYS A 631 -4.20 -34.67 -16.82
N ARG A 632 -2.86 -34.70 -16.72
CA ARG A 632 -2.08 -35.92 -17.02
C ARG A 632 -2.43 -37.09 -16.12
N ARG A 633 -2.77 -36.84 -14.86
CA ARG A 633 -3.22 -37.86 -13.91
C ARG A 633 -4.60 -38.37 -14.29
N ALA A 634 -5.53 -37.50 -14.67
CA ALA A 634 -6.85 -37.89 -15.16
C ALA A 634 -6.76 -38.69 -16.47
N GLU A 635 -5.94 -38.24 -17.43
CA GLU A 635 -5.65 -38.96 -18.68
C GLU A 635 -5.01 -40.33 -18.42
N ALA A 636 -4.04 -40.42 -17.50
CA ALA A 636 -3.42 -41.68 -17.11
C ALA A 636 -4.41 -42.63 -16.42
N LEU A 637 -5.27 -42.12 -15.52
CA LEU A 637 -6.34 -42.91 -14.88
C LEU A 637 -7.37 -43.40 -15.91
N ASN A 638 -7.73 -42.58 -16.89
CA ASN A 638 -8.61 -42.97 -17.99
C ASN A 638 -7.96 -44.05 -18.87
N MET A 639 -6.67 -43.95 -19.20
CA MET A 639 -5.96 -45.00 -19.95
C MET A 639 -5.85 -46.31 -19.16
N ILE A 640 -5.66 -46.25 -17.85
CA ILE A 640 -5.65 -47.44 -16.98
C ILE A 640 -7.05 -48.06 -16.90
N SER A 641 -8.11 -47.24 -16.84
CA SER A 641 -9.51 -47.70 -16.91
C SER A 641 -9.83 -48.40 -18.23
N ILE A 642 -9.33 -47.87 -19.36
CA ILE A 642 -9.57 -48.44 -20.70
C ILE A 642 -8.77 -49.74 -20.90
N ASN A 643 -7.52 -49.79 -20.45
CA ASN A 643 -6.68 -50.99 -20.58
C ASN A 643 -6.92 -52.05 -19.50
N GLY A 644 -7.47 -51.67 -18.35
CA GLY A 644 -7.84 -52.58 -17.26
C GLY A 644 -9.15 -53.34 -17.49
N GLY A 645 -9.95 -52.94 -18.49
CA GLY A 645 -11.20 -53.61 -18.87
C GLY A 645 -11.04 -54.90 -19.69
N ASN A 646 -9.80 -55.37 -19.92
CA ASN A 646 -9.52 -56.52 -20.78
C ASN A 646 -8.56 -57.54 -20.15
N VAL A 647 -8.67 -57.75 -18.83
CA VAL A 647 -8.12 -58.97 -18.21
C VAL A 647 -9.20 -60.03 -18.28
N GLY A 648 -9.19 -60.78 -19.39
CA GLY A 648 -9.99 -61.99 -19.53
C GLY A 648 -9.72 -62.94 -18.37
N GLU A 649 -10.80 -63.42 -17.77
CA GLU A 649 -10.78 -64.57 -16.86
C GLU A 649 -10.11 -65.76 -17.56
N PRO A 650 -9.10 -66.40 -16.96
CA PRO A 650 -8.66 -67.69 -17.43
C PRO A 650 -9.55 -68.80 -16.84
N VAL A 651 -10.29 -69.44 -17.76
CA VAL A 651 -11.02 -70.73 -17.67
C VAL A 651 -12.35 -70.74 -16.93
#